data_AF-A0A9D4SDZ7-F1
#
_entry.id   AF-A0A9D4SDZ7-F1
#
_cell.length_a   1.000
_cell.length_b   1.000
_cell.length_c   1.000
_cell.angle_alpha   90.00
_cell.angle_beta   90.00
_cell.angle_gamma   90.00
#
_symmetry.space_group_name_H-M   'P 1'
#
loop_
_entity.id
_entity.type
_entity.pdbx_description
1 polymer ?
#
loop_
_entity_poly.entity_id
_entity_poly.type
_entity_poly.pdbx_seq_one_letter_code
_entity_poly.pdbx_strand_id
1 'polypeptide(L)'
;MAKYSNLIPLELKTGRHTFSPSHMGQVILYSFIMTDKYVNYKSCGGYLLYLKDEAKTEHIQTNHNVFRDLILLRNRFVRYFDRLGVAIDERNKKDLIMKGPETLNAERICSKCEHNLDCSLIYRCFDQNLYDNPNDSHFSSTVTSHLKGREMEFFSNMLELLEIEKQFCMSSEKLIDFWNYRSEECEKSGIGLCKMKIKHKDDRIIVFQRNPKATMLPEELFTIDNDLKINLTLLEERRAVISEELINSTKTFEIYGNFCRQLCIVIGQIESFSDDQKEITIRLEKDATMLNPQAVYRIDFLKNINNRPMLINFSNLLRLMYDGDDADNARARELREIIIHGRVPKSNQNGYKFGSYNQLYNSPTLSQLNIQQKRCILGILKTKCSLLFGSPGSGKTQTIVSLVQILVEYGYSVLVTSYTHNAVDNILMKLVRFNDENDKKVDFVRMGQPRRINPKLLKYSDHDRTKKWLETENIIALNHFYSTIPVVAATCLAVFNHPLFQKRTFDFCIIDEASQVFLCTSLGPLFNCHNFVLVGDQKQLPPVVQSSYARQNGLDESLFSRLLNTSGKQDIGHYDDDFDNDEFDVGNKDSNHQSNKSSSYGQSIRIFPLFIQYRMNSVIMQVANKLTYGNKLKCANKQVETISLLDYLLSNDKCHILEEYQSSFISKIISPNLNDSVVFLDTTSIPLAFETYDNDNGEFNILPQQQQQQQRSQNNDTNDHSSPSNDNTKSSFVINLFEAKLILHVVQTLLLIYGNKNDATNFNTDNIGIISPFRRQVNKIRELFGQQFLEQNHLEINTVDQYQGRDKDVIIYSCVKSRNSNCSSVETNDSNQTPIIDSELLKDERRLNVAVTRAKRKLIIIGNCHTLNRYLPFRNLFNVLDEEQIVPLIDFNDFNDIVS
;
A
#
# COMPACT_ATOMS: atom_id res chain seq x y z
N MET A 1 40.33 18.29 -25.26
CA MET A 1 39.20 18.58 -26.17
C MET A 1 39.04 17.59 -27.35
N ALA A 2 39.72 16.43 -27.39
CA ALA A 2 39.64 15.48 -28.53
C ALA A 2 39.21 14.04 -28.17
N LYS A 3 38.74 13.77 -26.93
CA LYS A 3 38.61 12.39 -26.44
C LYS A 3 37.40 11.60 -26.98
N TYR A 4 36.42 12.27 -27.58
CA TYR A 4 35.12 11.67 -27.91
C TYR A 4 34.76 11.68 -29.40
N SER A 5 35.66 12.13 -30.29
CA SER A 5 35.36 12.25 -31.74
C SER A 5 35.13 10.91 -32.46
N ASN A 6 35.51 9.79 -31.83
CA ASN A 6 35.45 8.44 -32.42
C ASN A 6 34.52 7.49 -31.64
N LEU A 7 33.71 7.99 -30.71
CA LEU A 7 32.71 7.15 -30.05
C LEU A 7 31.55 6.89 -30.99
N ILE A 8 31.09 5.64 -31.05
CA ILE A 8 30.02 5.21 -31.92
C ILE A 8 29.16 4.21 -31.14
N PRO A 9 27.82 4.33 -31.14
CA PRO A 9 26.96 3.34 -30.52
C PRO A 9 27.02 2.00 -31.26
N LEU A 10 27.02 0.90 -30.51
CA LEU A 10 26.97 -0.47 -31.03
C LEU A 10 25.74 -1.17 -30.44
N GLU A 11 24.83 -1.63 -31.31
CA GLU A 11 23.68 -2.46 -30.93
C GLU A 11 23.96 -3.94 -31.23
N LEU A 12 23.70 -4.81 -30.25
CA LEU A 12 23.93 -6.25 -30.35
C LEU A 12 22.60 -6.99 -30.53
N LYS A 13 22.50 -7.85 -31.55
CA LYS A 13 21.33 -8.70 -31.80
C LYS A 13 21.69 -10.18 -31.80
N THR A 14 20.94 -10.99 -31.06
CA THR A 14 21.11 -12.45 -30.96
C THR A 14 20.24 -13.24 -31.94
N GLY A 15 19.36 -12.55 -32.69
CA GLY A 15 18.46 -13.14 -33.68
C GLY A 15 19.10 -13.31 -35.07
N ARG A 16 18.28 -13.72 -36.05
CA ARG A 16 18.70 -13.77 -37.46
C ARG A 16 19.09 -12.37 -37.96
N HIS A 17 20.07 -12.28 -38.86
CA HIS A 17 20.45 -11.04 -39.53
C HIS A 17 19.32 -10.57 -40.46
N THR A 18 18.48 -9.65 -39.97
CA THR A 18 17.35 -9.11 -40.73
C THR A 18 17.56 -7.68 -41.19
N PHE A 19 18.48 -6.95 -40.53
CA PHE A 19 18.71 -5.51 -40.73
C PHE A 19 17.39 -4.72 -40.84
N SER A 20 16.44 -5.07 -39.97
CA SER A 20 15.09 -4.53 -40.04
C SER A 20 15.07 -3.02 -39.76
N PRO A 21 14.09 -2.28 -40.30
CA PRO A 21 13.92 -0.86 -40.00
C PRO A 21 13.84 -0.57 -38.50
N SER A 22 13.26 -1.48 -37.71
CA SER A 22 13.22 -1.38 -36.24
C SER A 22 14.61 -1.44 -35.60
N HIS A 23 15.48 -2.34 -36.07
CA HIS A 23 16.85 -2.44 -35.55
C HIS A 23 17.71 -1.24 -35.98
N MET A 24 17.59 -0.80 -37.24
CA MET A 24 18.26 0.41 -37.72
C MET A 24 17.79 1.67 -36.96
N GLY A 25 16.49 1.79 -36.73
CA GLY A 25 15.90 2.90 -35.97
C GLY A 25 16.43 3.00 -34.54
N GLN A 26 16.65 1.86 -33.86
CA GLN A 26 17.27 1.82 -32.53
C GLN A 26 18.68 2.43 -32.55
N VAL A 27 19.52 2.02 -33.51
CA VAL A 27 20.89 2.54 -33.66
C VAL A 27 20.89 4.05 -33.91
N ILE A 28 19.99 4.53 -34.77
CA ILE A 28 19.83 5.96 -35.03
C ILE A 28 19.45 6.70 -33.75
N LEU A 29 18.46 6.21 -32.99
CA LEU A 29 18.05 6.79 -31.72
C LEU A 29 19.20 6.82 -30.70
N TYR A 30 20.03 5.76 -30.62
CA TYR A 30 21.21 5.76 -29.77
C TYR A 30 22.23 6.82 -30.18
N SER A 31 22.46 7.03 -31.47
CA SER A 31 23.34 8.11 -31.96
C SER A 31 22.85 9.50 -31.52
N PHE A 32 21.54 9.71 -31.42
CA PHE A 32 20.97 10.95 -30.86
C PHE A 32 21.06 11.01 -29.33
N ILE A 33 20.81 9.92 -28.60
CA ILE A 33 21.00 9.90 -27.14
C ILE A 33 22.47 10.24 -26.78
N MET A 34 23.43 9.88 -27.63
CA MET A 34 24.84 10.24 -27.46
C MET A 34 25.10 11.76 -27.60
N THR A 35 24.32 12.51 -28.39
CA THR A 35 24.49 13.98 -28.51
C THR A 35 24.15 14.70 -27.21
N ASP A 36 23.19 14.18 -26.44
CA ASP A 36 22.83 14.73 -25.13
C ASP A 36 23.86 14.36 -24.06
N LYS A 37 24.45 13.16 -24.16
CA LYS A 37 25.40 12.66 -23.17
C LYS A 37 26.81 13.25 -23.31
N TYR A 38 27.24 13.58 -24.52
CA TYR A 38 28.63 13.99 -24.80
C TYR A 38 28.69 15.35 -25.48
N VAL A 39 29.30 16.32 -24.79
CA VAL A 39 29.56 17.66 -25.32
C VAL A 39 30.37 17.58 -26.61
N ASN A 40 29.90 18.25 -27.67
CA ASN A 40 30.48 18.28 -29.03
C ASN A 40 30.46 16.94 -29.79
N TYR A 41 29.64 15.97 -29.38
CA TYR A 41 29.39 14.77 -30.17
C TYR A 41 28.56 15.11 -31.42
N LYS A 42 29.01 14.67 -32.60
CA LYS A 42 28.24 14.76 -33.84
C LYS A 42 27.59 13.41 -34.11
N SER A 43 26.27 13.41 -34.31
CA SER A 43 25.52 12.19 -34.65
C SER A 43 25.91 11.70 -36.05
N CYS A 44 26.78 10.70 -36.11
CA CYS A 44 27.32 10.15 -37.37
C CYS A 44 26.76 8.77 -37.75
N GLY A 45 25.88 8.19 -36.91
CA GLY A 45 25.41 6.81 -37.09
C GLY A 45 25.87 5.88 -35.98
N GLY A 46 25.77 4.57 -36.23
CA GLY A 46 26.16 3.52 -35.30
C GLY A 46 26.41 2.19 -35.99
N TYR A 47 26.81 1.18 -35.23
CA TYR A 47 26.97 -0.18 -35.72
C TYR A 47 25.87 -1.10 -35.21
N LEU A 48 25.40 -2.00 -36.07
CA LEU A 48 24.49 -3.09 -35.72
C LEU A 48 25.22 -4.42 -35.93
N LEU A 49 25.41 -5.18 -34.87
CA LEU A 49 26.10 -6.47 -34.89
C LEU A 49 25.13 -7.61 -34.55
N TYR A 50 24.98 -8.55 -35.48
CA TYR A 50 24.29 -9.82 -35.23
C TYR A 50 25.27 -10.89 -34.79
N LEU A 51 24.97 -11.54 -33.67
CA LEU A 51 25.85 -12.53 -33.03
C LEU A 51 25.58 -13.97 -33.49
N LYS A 52 24.45 -14.22 -34.16
CA LYS A 52 24.00 -15.58 -34.51
C LYS A 52 24.61 -16.07 -35.82
N ASP A 53 25.01 -17.35 -35.83
CA ASP A 53 25.58 -18.12 -36.94
C ASP A 53 26.97 -17.61 -37.40
N GLU A 54 27.05 -16.38 -37.89
CA GLU A 54 28.29 -15.66 -38.22
C GLU A 54 28.15 -14.19 -37.81
N ALA A 55 29.14 -13.64 -37.12
CA ALA A 55 29.12 -12.26 -36.66
C ALA A 55 29.06 -11.30 -37.86
N LYS A 56 27.90 -10.68 -38.10
CA LYS A 56 27.70 -9.70 -39.18
C LYS A 56 27.47 -8.32 -38.61
N THR A 57 28.31 -7.38 -39.04
CA THR A 57 28.23 -5.97 -38.63
C THR A 57 27.83 -5.11 -39.81
N GLU A 58 26.87 -4.21 -39.60
CA GLU A 58 26.53 -3.16 -40.57
C GLU A 58 26.65 -1.78 -39.94
N HIS A 59 27.18 -0.82 -40.70
CA HIS A 59 27.24 0.57 -40.30
C HIS A 59 25.94 1.29 -40.71
N ILE A 60 25.18 1.75 -39.72
CA ILE A 60 23.92 2.46 -39.90
C ILE A 60 24.20 3.95 -39.88
N GLN A 61 24.10 4.61 -41.04
CA GLN A 61 24.24 6.06 -41.13
C GLN A 61 22.96 6.78 -40.68
N THR A 62 23.13 7.94 -40.05
CA THR A 62 22.01 8.82 -39.69
C THR A 62 21.50 9.56 -40.93
N ASN A 63 20.18 9.52 -41.14
CA ASN A 63 19.49 10.29 -42.16
C ASN A 63 18.47 11.22 -41.48
N HIS A 64 18.52 12.51 -41.80
CA HIS A 64 17.62 13.52 -41.22
C HIS A 64 16.13 13.19 -41.42
N ASN A 65 15.77 12.61 -42.57
CA ASN A 65 14.37 12.21 -42.83
C ASN A 65 13.93 11.07 -41.91
N VAL A 66 14.78 10.05 -41.75
CA VAL A 66 14.49 8.91 -40.86
C VAL A 66 14.39 9.38 -39.41
N PHE A 67 15.27 10.29 -38.98
CA PHE A 67 15.18 10.88 -37.65
C PHE A 67 13.88 11.65 -37.43
N ARG A 68 13.51 12.54 -38.35
CA ARG A 68 12.23 13.27 -38.29
C ARG A 68 11.07 12.30 -38.14
N ASP A 69 11.05 11.23 -38.94
CA ASP A 69 9.96 10.27 -38.92
C ASP A 69 9.93 9.45 -37.60
N LEU A 70 11.08 9.11 -37.03
CA LEU A 70 11.19 8.50 -35.69
C LEU A 70 10.70 9.42 -34.57
N ILE A 71 11.00 10.72 -34.64
CA ILE A 71 10.51 11.71 -33.67
C ILE A 71 8.99 11.90 -33.80
N LEU A 72 8.46 11.95 -35.03
CA LEU A 72 7.02 11.99 -35.25
C LEU A 72 6.34 10.74 -34.70
N LEU A 73 6.94 9.55 -34.88
CA LEU A 73 6.44 8.31 -34.31
C LEU A 73 6.47 8.33 -32.77
N ARG A 74 7.55 8.84 -32.16
CA ARG A 74 7.64 9.05 -30.70
C ARG A 74 6.54 9.98 -30.21
N ASN A 75 6.30 11.08 -30.91
CA ASN A 75 5.26 12.05 -30.51
C ASN A 75 3.86 11.44 -30.60
N ARG A 76 3.58 10.64 -31.64
CA ARG A 76 2.34 9.85 -31.72
C ARG A 76 2.23 8.87 -30.55
N PHE A 77 3.30 8.15 -30.21
CA PHE A 77 3.30 7.20 -29.10
C PHE A 77 3.01 7.90 -27.75
N VAL A 78 3.67 9.03 -27.48
CA VAL A 78 3.48 9.77 -26.22
C VAL A 78 2.03 10.26 -26.06
N ARG A 79 1.35 10.63 -27.15
CA ARG A 79 -0.08 10.99 -27.11
C ARG A 79 -0.97 9.89 -26.50
N TYR A 80 -0.61 8.62 -26.68
CA TYR A 80 -1.36 7.50 -26.09
C TYR A 80 -0.89 7.12 -24.68
N PHE A 81 0.36 7.46 -24.34
CA PHE A 81 1.01 7.12 -23.07
C PHE A 81 0.74 8.16 -21.96
N ASP A 82 0.73 9.44 -22.31
CA ASP A 82 0.54 10.57 -21.39
C ASP A 82 -0.65 11.43 -21.87
N ARG A 83 -1.86 11.04 -21.44
CA ARG A 83 -3.11 11.70 -21.84
C ARG A 83 -3.45 12.93 -21.00
N LEU A 84 -2.57 13.33 -20.08
CA LEU A 84 -2.81 14.33 -19.03
C LEU A 84 -2.10 15.68 -19.24
N GLY A 85 -1.77 16.03 -20.48
CA GLY A 85 -1.54 17.43 -20.85
C GLY A 85 -2.84 18.24 -20.99
N VAL A 86 -4.00 17.61 -20.87
CA VAL A 86 -5.32 18.23 -21.00
C VAL A 86 -6.01 18.14 -19.64
N ALA A 87 -6.41 19.28 -19.07
CA ALA A 87 -7.31 19.30 -17.92
C ALA A 87 -8.57 18.50 -18.29
N ILE A 88 -8.67 17.28 -17.77
CA ILE A 88 -9.70 16.33 -18.20
C ILE A 88 -11.01 16.74 -17.52
N ASP A 89 -11.88 17.44 -18.25
CA ASP A 89 -13.26 17.68 -17.84
C ASP A 89 -13.95 16.32 -17.64
N GLU A 90 -14.56 16.11 -16.47
CA GLU A 90 -15.02 14.79 -16.03
C GLU A 90 -16.07 14.17 -16.95
N ARG A 91 -16.71 14.99 -17.78
CA ARG A 91 -17.79 14.60 -18.69
C ARG A 91 -17.33 13.92 -19.98
N ASN A 92 -16.05 14.06 -20.38
CA ASN A 92 -15.50 13.49 -21.63
C ASN A 92 -14.39 12.43 -21.40
N LYS A 93 -14.26 11.91 -20.17
CA LYS A 93 -13.21 10.96 -19.72
C LYS A 93 -13.15 9.65 -20.52
N LYS A 94 -14.29 9.09 -20.91
CA LYS A 94 -14.40 7.71 -21.43
C LYS A 94 -13.74 7.51 -22.81
N ASP A 95 -14.06 8.38 -23.75
CA ASP A 95 -13.56 8.27 -25.13
C ASP A 95 -12.08 8.63 -25.25
N LEU A 96 -11.60 9.55 -24.41
CA LEU A 96 -10.23 10.04 -24.49
C LEU A 96 -9.23 9.12 -23.82
N ILE A 97 -9.61 8.36 -22.78
CA ILE A 97 -8.71 7.48 -22.01
C ILE A 97 -8.60 6.08 -22.62
N MET A 98 -9.65 5.61 -23.29
CA MET A 98 -9.74 4.20 -23.69
C MET A 98 -9.52 3.92 -25.19
N LYS A 99 -9.46 4.95 -26.05
CA LYS A 99 -9.15 4.75 -27.47
C LYS A 99 -7.69 4.31 -27.66
N GLY A 100 -7.49 3.15 -28.29
CA GLY A 100 -6.18 2.65 -28.71
C GLY A 100 -5.60 3.44 -29.90
N PRO A 101 -4.36 3.13 -30.33
CA PRO A 101 -3.83 3.63 -31.59
C PRO A 101 -4.68 3.21 -32.80
N GLU A 102 -4.35 3.63 -34.01
CA GLU A 102 -4.98 3.03 -35.20
C GLU A 102 -4.48 1.59 -35.38
N THR A 103 -5.33 0.70 -35.91
CA THR A 103 -4.97 -0.68 -36.23
C THR A 103 -3.89 -0.74 -37.31
N LEU A 104 -3.08 -1.79 -37.29
CA LEU A 104 -2.16 -2.07 -38.38
C LEU A 104 -2.91 -2.78 -39.51
N ASN A 105 -2.95 -2.19 -40.70
CA ASN A 105 -3.49 -2.83 -41.92
C ASN A 105 -2.58 -3.96 -42.43
N ALA A 106 -2.28 -4.95 -41.59
CA ALA A 106 -1.33 -6.03 -41.87
C ALA A 106 -1.69 -7.32 -41.11
N GLU A 107 -2.56 -8.14 -41.70
CA GLU A 107 -3.02 -9.43 -41.16
C GLU A 107 -1.86 -10.37 -40.75
N ARG A 108 -0.77 -10.37 -41.52
CA ARG A 108 0.44 -11.15 -41.23
C ARG A 108 1.14 -10.74 -39.93
N ILE A 109 1.04 -9.47 -39.54
CA ILE A 109 1.62 -8.96 -38.29
C ILE A 109 0.68 -9.29 -37.14
N CYS A 110 -0.62 -9.06 -37.32
CA CYS A 110 -1.64 -9.24 -36.28
C CYS A 110 -1.82 -10.71 -35.89
N SER A 111 -1.77 -11.63 -36.85
CA SER A 111 -1.82 -13.09 -36.60
C SER A 111 -0.65 -13.62 -35.76
N LYS A 112 0.46 -12.87 -35.68
CA LYS A 112 1.63 -13.22 -34.87
C LYS A 112 1.84 -12.27 -33.68
N CYS A 113 0.92 -11.35 -33.47
CA CYS A 113 1.01 -10.36 -32.40
C CYS A 113 0.68 -11.03 -31.07
N GLU A 114 1.61 -10.95 -30.11
CA GLU A 114 1.42 -11.47 -28.74
C GLU A 114 0.30 -10.71 -27.99
N HIS A 115 -0.02 -9.50 -28.45
CA HIS A 115 -1.07 -8.64 -27.89
C HIS A 115 -2.41 -8.72 -28.63
N ASN A 116 -2.64 -9.75 -29.44
CA ASN A 116 -3.88 -9.87 -30.23
C ASN A 116 -5.13 -9.90 -29.34
N LEU A 117 -5.12 -10.66 -28.23
CA LEU A 117 -6.23 -10.65 -27.28
C LEU A 117 -6.41 -9.26 -26.67
N ASP A 118 -5.34 -8.69 -26.10
CA ASP A 118 -5.36 -7.39 -25.41
C ASP A 118 -5.96 -6.31 -26.31
N CYS A 119 -5.48 -6.26 -27.55
CA CYS A 119 -5.97 -5.37 -28.59
C CYS A 119 -7.45 -5.63 -28.86
N SER A 120 -7.82 -6.86 -29.22
CA SER A 120 -9.21 -7.23 -29.55
C SER A 120 -10.20 -6.91 -28.42
N LEU A 121 -9.81 -7.09 -27.16
CA LEU A 121 -10.63 -6.75 -26.00
C LEU A 121 -10.84 -5.24 -25.85
N ILE A 122 -9.77 -4.44 -26.01
CA ILE A 122 -9.87 -2.98 -25.91
C ILE A 122 -10.81 -2.42 -26.98
N TYR A 123 -10.67 -2.82 -28.25
CA TYR A 123 -11.58 -2.31 -29.30
C TYR A 123 -13.00 -2.85 -29.13
N ARG A 124 -13.18 -4.12 -28.73
CA ARG A 124 -14.53 -4.65 -28.46
C ARG A 124 -15.25 -3.89 -27.34
N CYS A 125 -14.54 -3.41 -26.33
CA CYS A 125 -15.12 -2.66 -25.21
C CYS A 125 -15.32 -1.17 -25.51
N PHE A 126 -14.40 -0.53 -26.25
CA PHE A 126 -14.32 0.94 -26.31
C PHE A 126 -14.37 1.53 -27.73
N ASP A 127 -14.30 0.72 -28.78
CA ASP A 127 -14.46 1.16 -30.17
C ASP A 127 -15.09 0.07 -31.04
N GLN A 128 -16.37 -0.20 -30.73
CA GLN A 128 -17.11 -1.29 -31.35
C GLN A 128 -17.31 -1.10 -32.86
N ASN A 129 -17.34 0.15 -33.34
CA ASN A 129 -17.43 0.47 -34.76
C ASN A 129 -16.20 -0.02 -35.54
N LEU A 130 -15.00 0.14 -34.97
CA LEU A 130 -13.78 -0.37 -35.57
C LEU A 130 -13.70 -1.89 -35.45
N TYR A 131 -14.12 -2.44 -34.30
CA TYR A 131 -14.12 -3.87 -34.04
C TYR A 131 -15.03 -4.66 -34.98
N ASP A 132 -16.24 -4.15 -35.26
CA ASP A 132 -17.24 -4.80 -36.12
C ASP A 132 -17.01 -4.49 -37.62
N ASN A 133 -15.95 -3.75 -37.99
CA ASN A 133 -15.69 -3.38 -39.37
C ASN A 133 -15.29 -4.61 -40.21
N PRO A 134 -16.11 -5.05 -41.18
CA PRO A 134 -15.83 -6.25 -41.96
C PRO A 134 -14.62 -6.12 -42.89
N ASN A 135 -14.14 -4.90 -43.13
CA ASN A 135 -12.94 -4.63 -43.94
C ASN A 135 -11.64 -4.74 -43.13
N ASP A 136 -11.71 -4.90 -41.80
CA ASP A 136 -10.56 -4.92 -40.92
C ASP A 136 -10.32 -6.36 -40.38
N SER A 137 -9.39 -7.10 -41.00
CA SER A 137 -9.03 -8.47 -40.58
C SER A 137 -8.17 -8.52 -39.32
N HIS A 138 -7.99 -7.38 -38.64
CA HIS A 138 -7.17 -7.22 -37.45
C HIS A 138 -7.76 -7.92 -36.23
N PHE A 139 -9.09 -7.94 -36.11
CA PHE A 139 -9.78 -8.44 -34.92
C PHE A 139 -10.28 -9.85 -35.15
N SER A 140 -9.78 -10.78 -34.36
CA SER A 140 -10.33 -12.14 -34.37
C SER A 140 -11.52 -12.19 -33.41
N SER A 141 -12.72 -12.16 -33.97
CA SER A 141 -13.95 -12.47 -33.22
C SER A 141 -13.86 -13.82 -32.50
N THR A 142 -13.08 -14.76 -33.07
CA THR A 142 -12.76 -16.06 -32.46
C THR A 142 -12.07 -15.91 -31.10
N VAL A 143 -11.11 -14.99 -30.96
CA VAL A 143 -10.26 -14.84 -29.75
C VAL A 143 -11.02 -14.26 -28.57
N THR A 144 -12.16 -13.59 -28.78
CA THR A 144 -13.01 -13.08 -27.69
C THR A 144 -14.39 -13.75 -27.60
N SER A 145 -14.70 -14.68 -28.53
CA SER A 145 -16.02 -15.31 -28.66
C SER A 145 -16.49 -16.05 -27.40
N HIS A 146 -15.56 -16.53 -26.58
CA HIS A 146 -15.84 -17.21 -25.31
C HIS A 146 -16.36 -16.26 -24.23
N LEU A 147 -16.08 -14.95 -24.33
CA LEU A 147 -16.48 -13.95 -23.33
C LEU A 147 -17.89 -13.44 -23.60
N LYS A 148 -18.74 -13.57 -22.57
CA LYS A 148 -20.16 -13.18 -22.59
C LYS A 148 -20.39 -11.81 -21.94
N GLY A 149 -21.61 -11.30 -22.02
CA GLY A 149 -21.99 -9.94 -21.59
C GLY A 149 -21.47 -9.52 -20.20
N ARG A 150 -21.74 -10.29 -19.14
CA ARG A 150 -21.27 -9.95 -17.78
C ARG A 150 -19.75 -9.94 -17.63
N GLU A 151 -19.04 -10.80 -18.36
CA GLU A 151 -17.57 -10.86 -18.31
C GLU A 151 -16.96 -9.65 -19.02
N MET A 152 -17.53 -9.27 -20.16
CA MET A 152 -17.14 -8.07 -20.91
C MET A 152 -17.43 -6.79 -20.12
N GLU A 153 -18.59 -6.71 -19.46
CA GLU A 153 -18.95 -5.57 -18.60
C GLU A 153 -17.99 -5.46 -17.40
N PHE A 154 -17.69 -6.60 -16.75
CA PHE A 154 -16.72 -6.65 -15.66
C PHE A 154 -15.34 -6.17 -16.12
N PHE A 155 -14.85 -6.68 -17.25
CA PHE A 155 -13.55 -6.29 -17.81
C PHE A 155 -13.50 -4.80 -18.15
N SER A 156 -14.52 -4.30 -18.86
CA SER A 156 -14.62 -2.89 -19.26
C SER A 156 -14.59 -1.96 -18.05
N ASN A 157 -15.44 -2.23 -17.04
CA ASN A 157 -15.53 -1.39 -15.85
C ASN A 157 -14.22 -1.43 -15.05
N MET A 158 -13.63 -2.61 -14.83
CA MET A 158 -12.37 -2.72 -14.09
C MET A 158 -11.21 -2.04 -14.81
N LEU A 159 -11.12 -2.17 -16.15
CA LEU A 159 -10.06 -1.55 -16.94
C LEU A 159 -10.16 -0.02 -16.87
N GLU A 160 -11.37 0.54 -17.02
CA GLU A 160 -11.64 1.97 -16.89
C GLU A 160 -11.20 2.51 -15.53
N LEU A 161 -11.61 1.86 -14.44
CA LEU A 161 -11.29 2.30 -13.09
C LEU A 161 -9.78 2.22 -12.79
N LEU A 162 -9.11 1.14 -13.22
CA LEU A 162 -7.66 1.01 -13.08
C LEU A 162 -6.90 2.08 -13.86
N GLU A 163 -7.35 2.40 -15.07
CA GLU A 163 -6.71 3.46 -15.86
C GLU A 163 -6.93 4.83 -15.23
N ILE A 164 -8.12 5.14 -14.72
CA ILE A 164 -8.38 6.38 -13.98
C ILE A 164 -7.50 6.49 -12.74
N GLU A 165 -7.37 5.42 -11.95
CA GLU A 165 -6.51 5.40 -10.76
C GLU A 165 -5.04 5.61 -11.15
N LYS A 166 -4.54 4.91 -12.17
CA LYS A 166 -3.18 5.09 -12.69
C LYS A 166 -2.94 6.53 -13.13
N GLN A 167 -3.86 7.11 -13.90
CA GLN A 167 -3.75 8.49 -14.39
C GLN A 167 -3.80 9.48 -13.22
N PHE A 168 -4.66 9.27 -12.22
CA PHE A 168 -4.71 10.10 -11.01
C PHE A 168 -3.40 10.05 -10.21
N CYS A 169 -2.84 8.86 -10.01
CA CYS A 169 -1.54 8.72 -9.35
C CYS A 169 -0.45 9.46 -10.14
N MET A 170 -0.43 9.32 -11.48
CA MET A 170 0.53 10.01 -12.34
C MET A 170 0.36 11.54 -12.34
N SER A 171 -0.87 12.07 -12.31
CA SER A 171 -1.12 13.53 -12.30
C SER A 171 -0.77 14.17 -10.96
N SER A 172 -1.04 13.48 -9.86
CA SER A 172 -0.69 13.93 -8.50
C SER A 172 0.83 14.06 -8.34
N GLU A 173 1.58 13.29 -9.13
CA GLU A 173 3.03 13.28 -9.18
C GLU A 173 3.53 14.08 -10.38
N LYS A 174 3.43 15.42 -10.36
CA LYS A 174 4.14 16.27 -11.35
C LYS A 174 5.56 15.74 -11.54
N LEU A 175 5.88 15.27 -12.76
CA LEU A 175 7.23 14.96 -13.17
C LEU A 175 8.07 16.17 -12.80
N ILE A 176 8.97 15.98 -11.84
CA ILE A 176 9.93 17.02 -11.54
C ILE A 176 10.92 16.95 -12.69
N ASP A 177 10.84 17.92 -13.58
CA ASP A 177 11.83 18.17 -14.61
C ASP A 177 13.10 18.68 -13.93
N PHE A 178 13.82 17.82 -13.20
CA PHE A 178 15.01 18.22 -12.44
C PHE A 178 16.07 18.86 -13.35
N TRP A 179 16.06 18.53 -14.65
CA TRP A 179 16.88 19.15 -15.69
C TRP A 179 16.59 20.63 -15.93
N ASN A 180 15.42 21.14 -15.52
CA ASN A 180 15.06 22.56 -15.61
C ASN A 180 15.47 23.38 -14.37
N TYR A 181 15.96 22.73 -13.31
CA TYR A 181 16.36 23.39 -12.07
C TYR A 181 17.87 23.53 -11.98
N ARG A 182 18.34 24.67 -11.47
CA ARG A 182 19.74 24.81 -11.04
C ARG A 182 20.00 23.94 -9.81
N SER A 183 21.26 23.53 -9.60
CA SER A 183 21.59 22.63 -8.49
C SER A 183 21.17 23.19 -7.13
N GLU A 184 21.36 24.49 -6.91
CA GLU A 184 21.00 25.18 -5.67
C GLU A 184 19.48 25.33 -5.49
N GLU A 185 18.73 25.52 -6.58
CA GLU A 185 17.27 25.58 -6.57
C GLU A 185 16.66 24.21 -6.28
N CYS A 186 17.28 23.14 -6.79
CA CYS A 186 16.88 21.77 -6.52
C CYS A 186 17.03 21.40 -5.05
N GLU A 187 18.12 21.82 -4.43
CA GLU A 187 18.34 21.61 -3.00
C GLU A 187 17.36 22.43 -2.16
N LYS A 188 17.18 23.72 -2.47
CA LYS A 188 16.15 24.57 -1.84
C LYS A 188 14.74 23.99 -1.95
N SER A 189 14.39 23.42 -3.10
CA SER A 189 13.08 22.83 -3.35
C SER A 189 12.90 21.43 -2.75
N GLY A 190 13.96 20.87 -2.14
CA GLY A 190 13.96 19.53 -1.54
C GLY A 190 13.92 18.37 -2.54
N ILE A 191 14.40 18.63 -3.76
CA ILE A 191 14.34 17.71 -4.90
C ILE A 191 15.64 16.90 -5.03
N GLY A 192 16.75 17.41 -4.52
CA GLY A 192 18.06 16.75 -4.62
C GLY A 192 19.11 17.41 -3.73
N LEU A 193 20.36 16.94 -3.84
CA LEU A 193 21.54 17.46 -3.16
C LEU A 193 22.55 17.94 -4.19
N CYS A 194 23.15 19.10 -4.00
CA CYS A 194 24.22 19.63 -4.86
C CYS A 194 25.60 19.54 -4.21
N LYS A 195 26.65 19.80 -5.01
CA LYS A 195 28.04 19.93 -4.56
C LYS A 195 28.54 18.71 -3.79
N MET A 196 28.12 17.52 -4.19
CA MET A 196 28.48 16.24 -3.56
C MET A 196 29.80 15.70 -4.11
N LYS A 197 30.58 15.01 -3.28
CA LYS A 197 31.83 14.36 -3.66
C LYS A 197 31.87 12.93 -3.14
N ILE A 198 32.46 12.03 -3.91
CA ILE A 198 32.65 10.64 -3.51
C ILE A 198 33.69 10.57 -2.38
N LYS A 199 33.26 10.03 -1.23
CA LYS A 199 34.13 9.71 -0.09
C LYS A 199 34.65 8.29 -0.18
N HIS A 200 33.75 7.34 -0.43
CA HIS A 200 34.06 5.92 -0.57
C HIS A 200 33.42 5.36 -1.83
N LYS A 201 34.13 4.46 -2.50
CA LYS A 201 33.73 3.81 -3.74
C LYS A 201 34.02 2.32 -3.67
N ASP A 202 32.97 1.53 -3.48
CA ASP A 202 32.95 0.09 -3.67
C ASP A 202 32.08 -0.23 -4.90
N ASP A 203 32.34 -1.33 -5.59
CA ASP A 203 31.89 -1.66 -6.96
C ASP A 203 30.52 -1.06 -7.34
N ARG A 204 29.51 -1.30 -6.48
CA ARG A 204 28.15 -0.72 -6.62
C ARG A 204 27.71 0.16 -5.45
N ILE A 205 28.47 0.29 -4.37
CA ILE A 205 28.07 1.08 -3.20
C ILE A 205 28.94 2.33 -3.10
N ILE A 206 28.31 3.49 -3.18
CA ILE A 206 29.00 4.78 -3.18
C ILE A 206 28.54 5.61 -2.00
N VAL A 207 29.50 6.14 -1.26
CA VAL A 207 29.26 7.09 -0.18
C VAL A 207 29.60 8.49 -0.68
N PHE A 208 28.62 9.38 -0.68
CA PHE A 208 28.80 10.79 -1.02
C PHE A 208 28.76 11.65 0.25
N GLN A 209 29.55 12.73 0.23
CA GLN A 209 29.56 13.79 1.25
C GLN A 209 29.59 15.16 0.56
N ARG A 210 29.24 16.24 1.26
CA ARG A 210 29.38 17.60 0.70
C ARG A 210 30.84 17.93 0.40
N ASN A 211 31.06 18.65 -0.69
CA ASN A 211 32.39 19.07 -1.10
C ASN A 211 32.94 20.12 -0.10
N PRO A 212 34.01 19.80 0.66
CA PRO A 212 34.52 20.69 1.71
C PRO A 212 35.11 22.01 1.16
N LYS A 213 35.40 22.08 -0.15
CA LYS A 213 35.89 23.31 -0.80
C LYS A 213 34.76 24.25 -1.25
N ALA A 214 33.50 23.82 -1.19
CA ALA A 214 32.34 24.66 -1.50
C ALA A 214 31.86 25.39 -0.24
N THR A 215 32.59 26.43 0.15
CA THR A 215 32.56 27.09 1.48
C THR A 215 31.29 27.86 1.86
N MET A 216 30.17 27.71 1.14
CA MET A 216 28.94 28.48 1.37
C MET A 216 27.74 27.63 1.81
N LEU A 217 27.88 26.31 1.85
CA LEU A 217 26.84 25.41 2.33
C LEU A 217 27.29 24.71 3.62
N PRO A 218 26.37 24.42 4.55
CA PRO A 218 26.67 23.67 5.77
C PRO A 218 27.30 22.30 5.47
N GLU A 219 28.10 21.74 6.39
CA GLU A 219 28.63 20.38 6.22
C GLU A 219 27.56 19.29 6.38
N GLU A 220 26.64 19.50 7.32
CA GLU A 220 25.46 18.67 7.48
C GLU A 220 24.64 18.73 6.19
N LEU A 221 24.12 17.59 5.74
CA LEU A 221 23.26 17.55 4.56
C LEU A 221 21.96 18.35 4.77
N PHE A 222 21.73 18.85 5.98
CA PHE A 222 20.57 19.62 6.45
C PHE A 222 21.06 20.80 7.29
N THR A 223 20.50 21.98 7.10
CA THR A 223 20.42 22.99 8.17
C THR A 223 19.01 23.48 8.28
N ILE A 224 18.61 23.75 9.52
CA ILE A 224 17.35 24.38 9.90
C ILE A 224 17.36 25.80 9.34
N ASP A 225 16.88 25.93 8.12
CA ASP A 225 16.24 27.15 7.65
C ASP A 225 14.85 26.71 7.20
N ASN A 226 13.82 27.50 7.50
CA ASN A 226 12.40 27.19 7.27
C ASN A 226 12.02 26.97 5.78
N ASP A 227 13.01 26.90 4.89
CA ASP A 227 12.88 26.80 3.45
C ASP A 227 13.28 25.43 2.86
N LEU A 228 13.99 24.56 3.58
CA LEU A 228 14.46 23.27 3.04
C LEU A 228 13.47 22.12 3.29
N LYS A 229 12.76 21.68 2.23
CA LYS A 229 11.72 20.62 2.29
C LYS A 229 12.27 19.20 2.10
N ILE A 230 13.31 18.78 2.83
CA ILE A 230 13.87 17.42 2.72
C ILE A 230 13.58 16.62 4.00
N ASN A 231 12.81 15.53 3.89
CA ASN A 231 12.54 14.61 5.01
C ASN A 231 13.21 13.25 4.77
N LEU A 232 14.30 13.00 5.50
CA LEU A 232 15.15 11.80 5.34
C LEU A 232 14.44 10.48 5.58
N THR A 233 13.53 10.43 6.56
CA THR A 233 12.76 9.21 6.87
C THR A 233 11.90 8.74 5.70
N LEU A 234 11.71 9.58 4.67
CA LEU A 234 10.95 9.27 3.46
C LEU A 234 11.82 9.06 2.21
N LEU A 235 13.15 9.20 2.32
CA LEU A 235 14.09 9.12 1.20
C LEU A 235 14.83 7.78 1.10
N GLU A 236 14.95 7.04 2.19
CA GLU A 236 15.47 5.67 2.13
C GLU A 236 14.66 4.83 1.14
N GLU A 237 15.34 3.92 0.45
CA GLU A 237 14.81 3.13 -0.68
C GLU A 237 14.45 3.92 -1.95
N ARG A 238 14.47 5.26 -1.95
CA ARG A 238 14.19 6.02 -3.18
C ARG A 238 15.32 5.85 -4.19
N ARG A 239 14.93 5.92 -5.46
CA ARG A 239 15.90 6.01 -6.56
C ARG A 239 16.42 7.43 -6.64
N ALA A 240 17.70 7.57 -6.89
CA ALA A 240 18.37 8.83 -7.10
C ALA A 240 19.14 8.80 -8.42
N VAL A 241 19.13 9.92 -9.13
CA VAL A 241 19.92 10.14 -10.34
C VAL A 241 21.19 10.88 -9.94
N ILE A 242 22.33 10.39 -10.39
CA ILE A 242 23.63 11.03 -10.15
C ILE A 242 24.09 11.70 -11.44
N SER A 243 24.35 13.01 -11.36
CA SER A 243 24.81 13.86 -12.46
C SER A 243 26.12 14.56 -12.08
N GLU A 244 27.05 14.77 -13.03
CA GLU A 244 28.29 15.52 -12.80
C GLU A 244 28.03 17.02 -12.94
N GLU A 245 28.33 17.76 -11.87
CA GLU A 245 28.12 19.20 -11.74
C GLU A 245 29.33 20.01 -12.26
N LEU A 246 29.08 21.20 -12.81
CA LEU A 246 30.12 22.15 -13.20
C LEU A 246 30.62 22.96 -12.00
N ILE A 247 31.95 22.98 -11.79
CA ILE A 247 32.56 23.49 -10.55
C ILE A 247 32.63 25.04 -10.46
N ASN A 248 32.31 25.81 -11.51
CA ASN A 248 32.38 27.28 -11.50
C ASN A 248 31.15 27.94 -12.15
N SER A 249 30.23 28.50 -11.35
CA SER A 249 29.03 29.22 -11.83
C SER A 249 29.09 30.74 -11.71
N THR A 250 30.20 31.35 -11.27
CA THR A 250 30.21 32.78 -10.92
C THR A 250 30.70 33.75 -12.00
N LYS A 251 31.16 33.30 -13.17
CA LYS A 251 31.49 34.21 -14.28
C LYS A 251 31.04 33.65 -15.63
N THR A 252 30.14 34.42 -16.25
CA THR A 252 29.67 34.37 -17.65
C THR A 252 28.96 33.10 -18.10
N PHE A 253 27.62 33.06 -18.07
CA PHE A 253 26.82 32.24 -19.01
C PHE A 253 25.39 32.76 -19.16
N GLU A 254 25.18 33.71 -20.07
CA GLU A 254 23.87 33.97 -20.72
C GLU A 254 23.64 33.07 -21.95
N ILE A 255 24.58 32.17 -22.31
CA ILE A 255 24.57 31.49 -23.63
C ILE A 255 24.75 29.95 -23.57
N TYR A 256 25.00 29.32 -22.42
CA TYR A 256 25.08 27.86 -22.34
C TYR A 256 24.10 27.30 -21.32
N GLY A 257 23.02 26.69 -21.80
CA GLY A 257 21.92 26.12 -21.00
C GLY A 257 22.23 24.84 -20.22
N ASN A 258 23.50 24.48 -19.99
CA ASN A 258 23.86 23.23 -19.29
C ASN A 258 24.58 23.52 -17.96
N PHE A 259 23.87 23.31 -16.84
CA PHE A 259 24.39 23.43 -15.47
C PHE A 259 25.17 22.18 -14.99
N CYS A 260 25.02 21.06 -15.70
CA CYS A 260 25.75 19.83 -15.46
C CYS A 260 26.72 19.56 -16.62
N ARG A 261 27.88 18.99 -16.31
CA ARG A 261 28.83 18.49 -17.32
C ARG A 261 28.33 17.20 -17.97
N GLN A 262 27.69 16.33 -17.19
CA GLN A 262 27.02 15.12 -17.67
C GLN A 262 25.75 14.89 -16.84
N LEU A 263 24.60 14.84 -17.49
CA LEU A 263 23.32 14.54 -16.86
C LEU A 263 23.11 13.02 -16.79
N CYS A 264 22.48 12.54 -15.70
CA CYS A 264 22.00 11.16 -15.56
C CYS A 264 23.07 10.09 -15.84
N ILE A 265 24.25 10.22 -15.23
CA ILE A 265 25.37 9.29 -15.43
C ILE A 265 24.98 7.88 -15.00
N VAL A 266 24.39 7.77 -13.81
CA VAL A 266 23.98 6.51 -13.20
C VAL A 266 22.78 6.76 -12.29
N ILE A 267 21.95 5.73 -12.16
CA ILE A 267 20.83 5.69 -11.21
C ILE A 267 21.22 4.72 -10.11
N GLY A 268 20.87 5.06 -8.88
CA GLY A 268 21.05 4.18 -7.73
C GLY A 268 19.88 4.27 -6.76
N GLN A 269 19.86 3.38 -5.79
CA GLN A 269 18.92 3.37 -4.69
C GLN A 269 19.62 3.87 -3.42
N ILE A 270 18.99 4.80 -2.71
CA ILE A 270 19.47 5.32 -1.44
C ILE A 270 19.36 4.19 -0.40
N GLU A 271 20.48 3.81 0.21
CA GLU A 271 20.53 2.77 1.23
C GLU A 271 20.34 3.31 2.64
N SER A 272 21.08 4.37 2.96
CA SER A 272 21.09 4.96 4.30
C SER A 272 21.73 6.34 4.26
N PHE A 273 21.53 7.07 5.36
CA PHE A 273 22.28 8.27 5.73
C PHE A 273 23.15 7.94 6.94
N SER A 274 24.27 8.64 7.12
CA SER A 274 25.05 8.52 8.36
C SER A 274 24.32 9.13 9.55
N ASP A 275 24.63 8.67 10.77
CA ASP A 275 24.01 9.16 12.01
C ASP A 275 24.20 10.67 12.21
N ASP A 276 25.37 11.19 11.81
CA ASP A 276 25.71 12.61 11.82
C ASP A 276 25.14 13.37 10.61
N GLN A 277 24.42 12.66 9.72
CA GLN A 277 23.73 13.25 8.59
C GLN A 277 24.65 13.99 7.60
N LYS A 278 25.94 13.68 7.58
CA LYS A 278 26.93 14.24 6.65
C LYS A 278 27.11 13.43 5.37
N GLU A 279 26.68 12.17 5.39
CA GLU A 279 26.94 11.20 4.32
C GLU A 279 25.66 10.51 3.84
N ILE A 280 25.62 10.23 2.54
CA ILE A 280 24.56 9.45 1.89
C ILE A 280 25.18 8.24 1.19
N THR A 281 24.65 7.06 1.47
CA THR A 281 25.08 5.80 0.83
C THR A 281 24.08 5.42 -0.25
N ILE A 282 24.57 5.24 -1.49
CA ILE A 282 23.75 4.90 -2.65
C ILE A 282 24.28 3.62 -3.30
N ARG A 283 23.40 2.63 -3.46
CA ARG A 283 23.67 1.42 -4.26
C ARG A 283 23.30 1.67 -5.72
N LEU A 284 24.30 1.68 -6.60
CA LEU A 284 24.12 1.89 -8.03
C LEU A 284 23.51 0.66 -8.72
N GLU A 285 22.73 0.91 -9.78
CA GLU A 285 22.19 -0.13 -10.67
C GLU A 285 23.27 -0.70 -11.62
N LYS A 286 24.34 0.07 -11.84
CA LYS A 286 25.49 -0.29 -12.68
C LYS A 286 26.78 -0.02 -11.92
N ASP A 287 27.86 -0.67 -12.34
CA ASP A 287 29.15 -0.52 -11.68
C ASP A 287 29.65 0.93 -11.72
N ALA A 288 30.34 1.34 -10.67
CA ALA A 288 30.72 2.72 -10.44
C ALA A 288 31.85 3.22 -11.35
N THR A 289 32.28 2.44 -12.34
CA THR A 289 33.36 2.76 -13.28
C THR A 289 33.15 4.09 -14.01
N MET A 290 31.89 4.46 -14.24
CA MET A 290 31.50 5.72 -14.88
C MET A 290 31.71 6.97 -14.00
N LEU A 291 31.89 6.79 -12.68
CA LEU A 291 32.05 7.89 -11.72
C LEU A 291 33.52 8.25 -11.51
N ASN A 292 33.87 9.49 -11.83
CA ASN A 292 35.17 10.12 -11.57
C ASN A 292 35.28 10.59 -10.10
N PRO A 293 36.22 10.06 -9.29
CA PRO A 293 36.39 10.46 -7.89
C PRO A 293 36.75 11.95 -7.68
N GLN A 294 37.28 12.62 -8.70
CA GLN A 294 37.64 14.04 -8.63
C GLN A 294 36.51 14.98 -9.03
N ALA A 295 35.43 14.46 -9.60
CA ALA A 295 34.29 15.25 -10.01
C ALA A 295 33.42 15.67 -8.81
N VAL A 296 32.63 16.71 -9.04
CA VAL A 296 31.56 17.14 -8.14
C VAL A 296 30.25 16.67 -8.74
N TYR A 297 29.34 16.23 -7.89
CA TYR A 297 28.10 15.57 -8.27
C TYR A 297 26.89 16.30 -7.71
N ARG A 298 25.80 16.19 -8.45
CA ARG A 298 24.45 16.46 -8.00
C ARG A 298 23.68 15.16 -7.94
N ILE A 299 22.86 15.00 -6.90
CA ILE A 299 22.06 13.82 -6.63
C ILE A 299 20.58 14.24 -6.62
N ASP A 300 19.84 13.89 -7.66
CA ASP A 300 18.42 14.22 -7.78
C ASP A 300 17.56 13.05 -7.28
N PHE A 301 16.64 13.32 -6.35
CA PHE A 301 15.73 12.30 -5.82
C PHE A 301 14.57 12.09 -6.78
N LEU A 302 14.46 10.89 -7.33
CA LEU A 302 13.31 10.54 -8.15
C LEU A 302 12.07 10.39 -7.26
N LYS A 303 10.96 10.98 -7.70
CA LYS A 303 9.65 10.60 -7.17
C LYS A 303 9.42 9.13 -7.48
N ASN A 304 8.87 8.40 -6.51
CA ASN A 304 8.50 7.00 -6.68
C ASN A 304 7.25 6.90 -7.56
N ILE A 305 7.39 7.13 -8.88
CA ILE A 305 6.36 6.75 -9.87
C ILE A 305 6.41 5.23 -10.00
N ASN A 306 5.99 4.52 -8.96
CA ASN A 306 5.96 3.07 -8.99
C ASN A 306 4.65 2.62 -9.64
N ASN A 307 4.58 2.74 -10.98
CA ASN A 307 3.44 2.25 -11.77
C ASN A 307 3.38 0.71 -11.83
N ARG A 308 4.39 0.02 -11.28
CA ARG A 308 4.51 -1.44 -11.37
C ARG A 308 3.32 -2.20 -10.76
N PRO A 309 2.77 -1.85 -9.57
CA PRO A 309 1.59 -2.51 -9.04
C PRO A 309 0.37 -2.36 -9.96
N MET A 310 0.20 -1.20 -10.62
CA MET A 310 -0.88 -1.00 -11.59
C MET A 310 -0.68 -1.87 -12.83
N LEU A 311 0.54 -1.96 -13.37
CA LEU A 311 0.84 -2.87 -14.49
C LEU A 311 0.52 -4.34 -14.15
N ILE A 312 0.84 -4.79 -12.93
CA ILE A 312 0.49 -6.13 -12.45
C ILE A 312 -1.03 -6.31 -12.43
N ASN A 313 -1.79 -5.31 -11.96
CA ASN A 313 -3.24 -5.36 -11.94
C ASN A 313 -3.84 -5.48 -13.35
N PHE A 314 -3.35 -4.70 -14.32
CA PHE A 314 -3.76 -4.82 -15.73
C PHE A 314 -3.46 -6.21 -16.29
N SER A 315 -2.24 -6.71 -16.06
CA SER A 315 -1.84 -8.03 -16.54
C SER A 315 -2.69 -9.16 -15.95
N ASN A 316 -2.98 -9.10 -14.64
CA ASN A 316 -3.85 -10.07 -13.98
C ASN A 316 -5.30 -10.01 -14.49
N LEU A 317 -5.82 -8.80 -14.75
CA LEU A 317 -7.15 -8.61 -15.33
C LEU A 317 -7.23 -9.19 -16.74
N LEU A 318 -6.22 -8.95 -17.58
CA LEU A 318 -6.10 -9.55 -18.91
C LEU A 318 -5.98 -11.08 -18.84
N ARG A 319 -5.17 -11.60 -17.91
CA ARG A 319 -5.00 -13.05 -17.71
C ARG A 319 -6.32 -13.73 -17.33
N LEU A 320 -7.21 -13.03 -16.62
CA LEU A 320 -8.54 -13.54 -16.28
C LEU A 320 -9.44 -13.71 -17.51
N MET A 321 -9.15 -13.01 -18.62
CA MET A 321 -9.92 -13.05 -19.87
C MET A 321 -9.41 -14.08 -20.88
N TYR A 322 -8.25 -14.71 -20.67
CA TYR A 322 -7.76 -15.77 -21.56
C TYR A 322 -8.69 -16.99 -21.61
N ASP A 323 -8.64 -17.70 -22.73
CA ASP A 323 -9.34 -18.96 -22.96
C ASP A 323 -8.50 -19.89 -23.83
N GLY A 324 -8.74 -21.19 -23.68
CA GLY A 324 -7.96 -22.26 -24.30
C GLY A 324 -8.02 -23.57 -23.52
N ASP A 325 -7.45 -24.62 -24.10
CA ASP A 325 -7.42 -25.97 -23.53
C ASP A 325 -6.24 -26.20 -22.56
N ASP A 326 -5.27 -25.29 -22.53
CA ASP A 326 -4.15 -25.32 -21.59
C ASP A 326 -4.62 -25.11 -20.14
N ALA A 327 -3.89 -25.70 -19.19
CA ALA A 327 -4.24 -25.69 -17.77
C ALA A 327 -4.42 -24.27 -17.19
N ASP A 328 -3.60 -23.30 -17.63
CA ASP A 328 -3.71 -21.90 -17.24
C ASP A 328 -5.03 -21.26 -17.69
N ASN A 329 -5.47 -21.58 -18.92
CA ASN A 329 -6.68 -21.04 -19.50
C ASN A 329 -7.94 -21.68 -18.89
N ALA A 330 -7.87 -22.97 -18.53
CA ALA A 330 -8.90 -23.62 -17.73
C ALA A 330 -9.07 -22.95 -16.36
N ARG A 331 -7.97 -22.53 -15.72
CA ARG A 331 -8.00 -21.80 -14.45
C ARG A 331 -8.62 -20.41 -14.60
N ALA A 332 -8.31 -19.68 -15.66
CA ALA A 332 -8.95 -18.38 -15.93
C ALA A 332 -10.47 -18.51 -16.04
N ARG A 333 -10.97 -19.50 -16.80
CA ARG A 333 -12.41 -19.80 -16.93
C ARG A 333 -13.07 -20.11 -15.58
N GLU A 334 -12.39 -20.90 -14.76
CA GLU A 334 -12.85 -21.23 -13.42
C GLU A 334 -12.96 -19.99 -12.51
N LEU A 335 -11.94 -19.14 -12.52
CA LEU A 335 -11.93 -17.90 -11.76
C LEU A 335 -13.01 -16.93 -12.25
N ARG A 336 -13.32 -16.87 -13.55
CA ARG A 336 -14.46 -16.08 -14.05
C ARG A 336 -15.80 -16.59 -13.49
N GLU A 337 -16.02 -17.89 -13.46
CA GLU A 337 -17.23 -18.48 -12.84
C GLU A 337 -17.37 -18.12 -11.36
N ILE A 338 -16.27 -18.15 -10.60
CA ILE A 338 -16.30 -17.82 -9.17
C ILE A 338 -16.44 -16.31 -8.94
N ILE A 339 -15.63 -15.48 -9.62
CA ILE A 339 -15.47 -14.05 -9.31
C ILE A 339 -16.55 -13.19 -9.96
N ILE A 340 -16.94 -13.51 -11.19
CA ILE A 340 -17.88 -12.70 -11.97
C ILE A 340 -19.30 -13.25 -11.77
N HIS A 341 -19.45 -14.57 -11.76
CA HIS A 341 -20.77 -15.21 -11.68
C HIS A 341 -21.14 -15.73 -10.28
N GLY A 342 -20.20 -15.75 -9.32
CA GLY A 342 -20.46 -16.22 -7.96
C GLY A 342 -20.71 -17.72 -7.83
N ARG A 343 -20.30 -18.52 -8.84
CA ARG A 343 -20.60 -19.96 -8.92
C ARG A 343 -19.33 -20.77 -8.71
N VAL A 344 -19.35 -21.68 -7.73
CA VAL A 344 -18.26 -22.63 -7.52
C VAL A 344 -18.52 -23.91 -8.33
N PRO A 345 -17.65 -24.30 -9.27
CA PRO A 345 -17.83 -25.52 -10.06
C PRO A 345 -17.86 -26.79 -9.19
N LYS A 346 -18.81 -27.70 -9.44
CA LYS A 346 -19.02 -28.93 -8.64
C LYS A 346 -17.88 -29.96 -8.74
N SER A 347 -17.04 -29.88 -9.76
CA SER A 347 -16.23 -31.02 -10.23
C SER A 347 -15.05 -31.43 -9.34
N ASN A 348 -14.62 -30.63 -8.36
CA ASN A 348 -13.46 -30.98 -7.53
C ASN A 348 -13.76 -30.75 -6.04
N GLN A 349 -14.52 -31.64 -5.41
CA GLN A 349 -14.34 -31.87 -3.97
C GLN A 349 -12.91 -32.38 -3.79
N ASN A 350 -12.17 -31.90 -2.78
CA ASN A 350 -10.84 -32.42 -2.49
C ASN A 350 -10.95 -33.92 -2.29
N GLY A 351 -10.48 -34.70 -3.28
CA GLY A 351 -10.54 -36.15 -3.25
C GLY A 351 -9.92 -36.64 -1.95
N TYR A 352 -10.72 -37.39 -1.19
CA TYR A 352 -10.54 -38.04 0.11
C TYR A 352 -9.09 -38.35 0.58
N LYS A 353 -8.18 -37.38 0.66
CA LYS A 353 -6.90 -37.52 1.36
C LYS A 353 -7.04 -37.28 2.85
N PHE A 354 -7.98 -36.42 3.24
CA PHE A 354 -8.37 -36.27 4.64
C PHE A 354 -9.11 -37.56 5.03
N GLY A 355 -8.56 -38.32 5.98
CA GLY A 355 -9.17 -39.56 6.47
C GLY A 355 -10.51 -39.32 7.18
N SER A 356 -10.77 -40.01 8.30
CA SER A 356 -11.98 -39.69 9.09
C SER A 356 -11.86 -38.28 9.69
N TYR A 357 -12.76 -37.37 9.31
CA TYR A 357 -12.83 -36.01 9.89
C TYR A 357 -12.95 -36.04 11.43
N ASN A 358 -13.47 -37.12 12.00
CA ASN A 358 -13.54 -37.32 13.46
C ASN A 358 -12.15 -37.53 14.08
N GLN A 359 -11.23 -38.20 13.38
CA GLN A 359 -9.84 -38.31 13.82
C GLN A 359 -9.15 -36.94 13.76
N LEU A 360 -9.42 -36.17 12.71
CA LEU A 360 -8.87 -34.82 12.57
C LEU A 360 -9.40 -33.86 13.65
N TYR A 361 -10.70 -33.91 13.96
CA TYR A 361 -11.33 -33.11 15.02
C TYR A 361 -10.63 -33.30 16.37
N ASN A 362 -10.20 -34.52 16.66
CA ASN A 362 -9.50 -34.90 17.89
C ASN A 362 -7.96 -34.76 17.79
N SER A 363 -7.43 -34.22 16.70
CA SER A 363 -5.99 -34.01 16.54
C SER A 363 -5.45 -33.00 17.56
N PRO A 364 -4.19 -33.14 18.01
CA PRO A 364 -3.55 -32.17 18.89
C PRO A 364 -3.61 -30.74 18.35
N THR A 365 -3.40 -30.58 17.03
CA THR A 365 -3.45 -29.29 16.33
C THR A 365 -4.80 -28.60 16.45
N LEU A 366 -5.91 -29.34 16.30
CA LEU A 366 -7.24 -28.76 16.46
C LEU A 366 -7.64 -28.63 17.93
N SER A 367 -7.14 -29.48 18.83
CA SER A 367 -7.55 -29.52 20.23
C SER A 367 -7.42 -28.17 20.96
N GLN A 368 -6.40 -27.38 20.61
CA GLN A 368 -6.10 -26.07 21.19
C GLN A 368 -6.99 -24.94 20.68
N LEU A 369 -7.78 -25.18 19.62
CA LEU A 369 -8.62 -24.18 18.98
C LEU A 369 -10.04 -24.19 19.55
N ASN A 370 -10.70 -23.04 19.47
CA ASN A 370 -12.11 -22.96 19.83
C ASN A 370 -13.02 -23.64 18.79
N ILE A 371 -14.27 -23.89 19.16
CA ILE A 371 -15.26 -24.58 18.32
C ILE A 371 -15.45 -23.90 16.95
N GLN A 372 -15.45 -22.56 16.88
CA GLN A 372 -15.64 -21.82 15.62
C GLN A 372 -14.44 -22.00 14.69
N GLN A 373 -13.21 -21.93 15.23
CA GLN A 373 -11.98 -22.17 14.49
C GLN A 373 -11.89 -23.62 13.98
N LYS A 374 -12.26 -24.61 14.81
CA LYS A 374 -12.33 -26.03 14.42
C LYS A 374 -13.32 -26.25 13.27
N ARG A 375 -14.56 -25.78 13.43
CA ARG A 375 -15.61 -25.89 12.40
C ARG A 375 -15.19 -25.21 11.10
N CYS A 376 -14.56 -24.03 11.20
CA CYS A 376 -14.02 -23.31 10.06
C CYS A 376 -12.97 -24.13 9.29
N ILE A 377 -11.96 -24.67 9.98
CA ILE A 377 -10.92 -25.47 9.33
C ILE A 377 -11.55 -26.70 8.65
N LEU A 378 -12.36 -27.47 9.37
CA LEU A 378 -12.99 -28.68 8.80
C LEU A 378 -13.91 -28.37 7.62
N GLY A 379 -14.59 -27.23 7.64
CA GLY A 379 -15.40 -26.74 6.53
C GLY A 379 -14.56 -26.33 5.32
N ILE A 380 -13.45 -25.61 5.53
CA ILE A 380 -12.53 -25.19 4.47
C ILE A 380 -11.99 -26.42 3.71
N LEU A 381 -11.57 -27.46 4.41
CA LEU A 381 -11.01 -28.68 3.79
C LEU A 381 -11.97 -29.36 2.81
N LYS A 382 -13.29 -29.13 2.96
CA LYS A 382 -14.35 -29.68 2.10
C LYS A 382 -14.69 -28.79 0.90
N THR A 383 -14.09 -27.61 0.79
CA THR A 383 -14.47 -26.61 -0.21
C THR A 383 -13.30 -26.17 -1.07
N LYS A 384 -13.61 -25.72 -2.29
CA LYS A 384 -12.64 -25.19 -3.25
C LYS A 384 -12.34 -23.70 -3.03
N CYS A 385 -13.38 -22.95 -2.64
CA CYS A 385 -13.34 -21.52 -2.35
C CYS A 385 -14.07 -21.28 -1.03
N SER A 386 -13.39 -20.63 -0.08
CA SER A 386 -13.96 -20.28 1.22
C SER A 386 -13.63 -18.87 1.62
N LEU A 387 -14.55 -18.23 2.35
CA LEU A 387 -14.32 -16.95 2.99
C LEU A 387 -14.22 -17.16 4.50
N LEU A 388 -13.09 -16.83 5.10
CA LEU A 388 -12.93 -16.77 6.54
C LEU A 388 -13.14 -15.33 6.99
N PHE A 389 -14.31 -15.05 7.54
CA PHE A 389 -14.61 -13.75 8.13
C PHE A 389 -14.05 -13.70 9.54
N GLY A 390 -12.90 -13.04 9.71
CA GLY A 390 -12.22 -12.98 10.99
C GLY A 390 -12.36 -11.63 11.63
N SER A 391 -13.18 -11.52 12.67
CA SER A 391 -13.33 -10.28 13.42
C SER A 391 -12.03 -9.86 14.16
N PRO A 392 -11.95 -8.63 14.70
CA PRO A 392 -10.80 -8.18 15.49
C PRO A 392 -10.57 -9.09 16.70
N GLY A 393 -9.32 -9.48 16.93
CA GLY A 393 -8.96 -10.34 18.06
C GLY A 393 -9.42 -11.81 17.97
N SER A 394 -10.04 -12.25 16.86
CA SER A 394 -10.58 -13.61 16.71
C SER A 394 -9.55 -14.73 16.52
N GLY A 395 -8.26 -14.39 16.49
CA GLY A 395 -7.20 -15.36 16.25
C GLY A 395 -7.07 -15.83 14.80
N LYS A 396 -7.46 -15.00 13.80
CA LYS A 396 -7.27 -15.27 12.36
C LYS A 396 -5.95 -15.96 12.01
N THR A 397 -4.84 -15.36 12.42
CA THR A 397 -3.49 -15.88 12.17
C THR A 397 -3.29 -17.26 12.81
N GLN A 398 -3.87 -17.52 13.99
CA GLN A 398 -3.80 -18.84 14.62
C GLN A 398 -4.57 -19.89 13.80
N THR A 399 -5.76 -19.53 13.30
CA THR A 399 -6.55 -20.40 12.43
C THR A 399 -5.82 -20.70 11.12
N ILE A 400 -5.18 -19.70 10.51
CA ILE A 400 -4.37 -19.88 9.28
C ILE A 400 -3.20 -20.84 9.56
N VAL A 401 -2.45 -20.63 10.63
CA VAL A 401 -1.30 -21.47 11.00
C VAL A 401 -1.73 -22.92 11.19
N SER A 402 -2.83 -23.15 11.90
CA SER A 402 -3.37 -24.49 12.15
C SER A 402 -3.87 -25.15 10.86
N LEU A 403 -4.49 -24.37 9.96
CA LEU A 403 -4.89 -24.84 8.64
C LEU A 403 -3.66 -25.24 7.80
N VAL A 404 -2.60 -24.42 7.77
CA VAL A 404 -1.36 -24.73 7.05
C VAL A 404 -0.73 -26.03 7.57
N GLN A 405 -0.66 -26.20 8.90
CA GLN A 405 -0.13 -27.42 9.52
C GLN A 405 -0.88 -28.67 9.07
N ILE A 406 -2.22 -28.62 9.13
CA ILE A 406 -3.06 -29.75 8.70
C ILE A 406 -2.86 -30.02 7.21
N LEU A 407 -2.89 -29.00 6.37
CA LEU A 407 -2.69 -29.17 4.93
C LEU A 407 -1.35 -29.86 4.61
N VAL A 408 -0.26 -29.40 5.23
CA VAL A 408 1.07 -29.98 5.02
C VAL A 408 1.16 -31.41 5.58
N GLU A 409 0.55 -31.70 6.72
CA GLU A 409 0.50 -33.06 7.29
C GLU A 409 -0.18 -34.05 6.34
N TYR A 410 -1.19 -33.62 5.59
CA TYR A 410 -1.85 -34.42 4.56
C TYR A 410 -1.16 -34.36 3.18
N GLY A 411 0.03 -33.78 3.11
CA GLY A 411 0.86 -33.75 1.90
C GLY A 411 0.40 -32.75 0.84
N TYR A 412 -0.34 -31.71 1.25
CA TYR A 412 -0.70 -30.61 0.35
C TYR A 412 0.36 -29.51 0.32
N SER A 413 0.54 -28.94 -0.85
CA SER A 413 1.35 -27.74 -1.07
C SER A 413 0.53 -26.48 -0.83
N VAL A 414 1.11 -25.52 -0.12
CA VAL A 414 0.39 -24.31 0.34
C VAL A 414 1.15 -23.04 -0.06
N LEU A 415 0.44 -22.15 -0.74
CA LEU A 415 0.86 -20.78 -0.99
C LEU A 415 0.22 -19.85 0.04
N VAL A 416 1.02 -19.24 0.90
CA VAL A 416 0.55 -18.24 1.88
C VAL A 416 0.85 -16.84 1.37
N THR A 417 -0.16 -15.99 1.27
CA THR A 417 -0.01 -14.63 0.78
C THR A 417 -0.76 -13.60 1.61
N SER A 418 -0.35 -12.35 1.51
CA SER A 418 -1.06 -11.19 2.05
C SER A 418 -0.67 -9.92 1.29
N TYR A 419 -1.37 -8.82 1.55
CA TYR A 419 -1.02 -7.50 1.02
C TYR A 419 0.32 -7.01 1.57
N THR A 420 0.57 -7.18 2.88
CA THR A 420 1.73 -6.61 3.57
C THR A 420 2.78 -7.65 3.94
N HIS A 421 4.04 -7.23 4.02
CA HIS A 421 5.13 -8.09 4.49
C HIS A 421 4.90 -8.57 5.94
N ASN A 422 4.46 -7.66 6.82
CA ASN A 422 4.23 -7.97 8.23
C ASN A 422 3.16 -9.03 8.45
N ALA A 423 2.07 -9.03 7.67
CA ALA A 423 1.02 -10.05 7.79
C ALA A 423 1.54 -11.45 7.44
N VAL A 424 2.31 -11.58 6.35
CA VAL A 424 2.98 -12.83 5.97
C VAL A 424 3.94 -13.28 7.06
N ASP A 425 4.78 -12.36 7.55
CA ASP A 425 5.81 -12.66 8.55
C ASP A 425 5.19 -13.08 9.89
N ASN A 426 4.04 -12.51 10.28
CA ASN A 426 3.32 -12.89 11.49
C ASN A 426 2.83 -14.34 11.45
N ILE A 427 2.37 -14.82 10.29
CA ILE A 427 1.99 -16.23 10.08
C ILE A 427 3.23 -17.13 10.23
N LEU A 428 4.32 -16.78 9.54
CA LEU A 428 5.55 -17.57 9.56
C LEU A 428 6.21 -17.60 10.93
N MET A 429 6.22 -16.49 11.67
CA MET A 429 6.74 -16.44 13.03
C MET A 429 6.01 -17.40 13.96
N LYS A 430 4.69 -17.57 13.80
CA LYS A 430 3.93 -18.57 14.55
C LYS A 430 4.24 -20.00 14.09
N LEU A 431 4.44 -20.24 12.80
CA LEU A 431 4.92 -21.53 12.31
C LEU A 431 6.31 -21.88 12.84
N VAL A 432 7.21 -20.90 12.99
CA VAL A 432 8.53 -21.11 13.63
C VAL A 432 8.37 -21.53 15.08
N ARG A 433 7.55 -20.82 15.87
CA ARG A 433 7.29 -21.20 17.27
C ARG A 433 6.76 -22.62 17.38
N PHE A 434 5.81 -22.98 16.51
CA PHE A 434 5.30 -24.34 16.44
C PHE A 434 6.41 -25.37 16.13
N ASN A 435 7.28 -25.07 15.16
CA ASN A 435 8.41 -25.94 14.81
C ASN A 435 9.45 -26.08 15.93
N ASP A 436 9.53 -25.10 16.83
CA ASP A 436 10.41 -25.14 18.00
C ASP A 436 9.80 -25.99 19.13
N GLU A 437 8.47 -26.01 19.24
CA GLU A 437 7.72 -26.74 20.29
C GLU A 437 7.34 -28.19 19.92
N ASN A 438 7.47 -28.58 18.64
CA ASN A 438 6.98 -29.88 18.14
C ASN A 438 8.01 -30.62 17.27
N ASP A 439 7.99 -31.95 17.34
CA ASP A 439 8.86 -32.81 16.53
C ASP A 439 8.53 -32.77 15.04
N LYS A 440 7.24 -32.67 14.69
CA LYS A 440 6.76 -32.54 13.31
C LYS A 440 6.90 -31.09 12.84
N LYS A 441 7.94 -30.81 12.06
CA LYS A 441 8.23 -29.46 11.55
C LYS A 441 7.60 -29.23 10.17
N VAL A 442 7.07 -28.03 9.97
CA VAL A 442 6.61 -27.53 8.66
C VAL A 442 7.74 -26.75 8.01
N ASP A 443 8.30 -27.25 6.90
CA ASP A 443 9.29 -26.52 6.13
C ASP A 443 8.63 -25.45 5.23
N PHE A 444 9.24 -24.28 5.10
CA PHE A 444 8.71 -23.18 4.28
C PHE A 444 9.79 -22.27 3.73
N VAL A 445 9.48 -21.55 2.64
CA VAL A 445 10.35 -20.50 2.08
C VAL A 445 9.62 -19.15 2.02
N ARG A 446 10.30 -18.09 2.47
CA ARG A 446 9.79 -16.71 2.47
C ARG A 446 10.34 -15.94 1.26
N MET A 447 9.47 -15.63 0.32
CA MET A 447 9.81 -14.91 -0.93
C MET A 447 9.81 -13.40 -0.75
N GLY A 448 10.89 -12.73 -1.07
CA GLY A 448 10.95 -11.27 -1.06
C GLY A 448 12.35 -10.75 -0.77
N GLN A 449 12.49 -9.43 -0.82
CA GLN A 449 13.75 -8.78 -0.50
C GLN A 449 14.06 -8.97 1.01
N PRO A 450 15.28 -9.45 1.38
CA PRO A 450 15.67 -9.68 2.77
C PRO A 450 15.39 -8.50 3.71
N ARG A 451 15.62 -7.26 3.24
CA ARG A 451 15.40 -6.03 4.03
C ARG A 451 13.96 -5.81 4.50
N ARG A 452 12.98 -6.39 3.80
CA ARG A 452 11.54 -6.28 4.12
C ARG A 452 10.99 -7.51 4.83
N ILE A 453 11.86 -8.45 5.18
CA ILE A 453 11.52 -9.67 5.91
C ILE A 453 11.96 -9.48 7.35
N ASN A 454 11.13 -9.89 8.31
CA ASN A 454 11.48 -9.89 9.71
C ASN A 454 12.86 -10.56 9.93
N PRO A 455 13.79 -9.94 10.70
CA PRO A 455 15.13 -10.48 10.92
C PRO A 455 15.17 -11.95 11.37
N LYS A 456 14.20 -12.38 12.18
CA LYS A 456 14.08 -13.77 12.67
C LYS A 456 13.73 -14.77 11.56
N LEU A 457 13.22 -14.29 10.44
CA LEU A 457 12.83 -15.08 9.28
C LEU A 457 13.87 -15.09 8.15
N LEU A 458 14.96 -14.31 8.26
CA LEU A 458 15.97 -14.20 7.19
C LEU A 458 16.53 -15.56 6.77
N LYS A 459 16.81 -16.45 7.72
CA LYS A 459 17.27 -17.83 7.46
C LYS A 459 16.30 -18.68 6.62
N TYR A 460 15.02 -18.31 6.56
CA TYR A 460 14.00 -18.95 5.75
C TYR A 460 13.71 -18.20 4.44
N SER A 461 14.39 -17.07 4.20
CA SER A 461 14.24 -16.29 2.98
C SER A 461 14.71 -17.08 1.76
N ASP A 462 14.08 -16.83 0.63
CA ASP A 462 14.49 -17.40 -0.66
C ASP A 462 15.97 -17.12 -0.96
N HIS A 463 16.43 -15.90 -0.67
CA HIS A 463 17.83 -15.49 -0.80
C HIS A 463 18.78 -16.43 -0.03
N ASP A 464 18.55 -16.64 1.27
CA ASP A 464 19.46 -17.43 2.11
C ASP A 464 19.33 -18.93 1.83
N ARG A 465 18.12 -19.42 1.54
CA ARG A 465 17.88 -20.84 1.28
C ARG A 465 18.46 -21.32 -0.04
N THR A 466 18.53 -20.45 -1.05
CA THR A 466 18.99 -20.79 -2.40
C THR A 466 20.44 -20.41 -2.67
N LYS A 467 21.05 -19.55 -1.84
CA LYS A 467 22.43 -19.06 -1.95
C LYS A 467 23.43 -20.14 -2.37
N LYS A 468 23.44 -21.28 -1.67
CA LYS A 468 24.36 -22.40 -1.94
C LYS A 468 24.27 -22.96 -3.37
N TRP A 469 23.08 -22.97 -3.97
CA TRP A 469 22.88 -23.49 -5.33
C TRP A 469 23.13 -22.43 -6.39
N LEU A 470 22.89 -21.16 -6.07
CA LEU A 470 23.23 -20.05 -6.95
C LEU A 470 24.75 -19.88 -7.07
N GLU A 471 25.48 -19.95 -5.96
CA GLU A 471 26.95 -19.87 -5.92
C GLU A 471 27.63 -21.05 -6.63
N THR A 472 26.99 -22.22 -6.63
CA THR A 472 27.49 -23.43 -7.30
C THR A 472 26.87 -23.65 -8.69
N GLU A 473 26.05 -22.71 -9.16
CA GLU A 473 25.29 -22.79 -10.41
C GLU A 473 24.48 -24.11 -10.59
N ASN A 474 24.05 -24.71 -9.48
CA ASN A 474 23.34 -26.00 -9.47
C ASN A 474 21.82 -25.81 -9.67
N ILE A 475 21.43 -25.59 -10.93
CA ILE A 475 20.04 -25.36 -11.34
C ILE A 475 19.14 -26.56 -11.05
N ILE A 476 19.66 -27.79 -11.13
CA ILE A 476 18.88 -29.02 -10.89
C ILE A 476 18.40 -29.07 -9.44
N ALA A 477 19.31 -28.84 -8.50
CA ALA A 477 18.98 -28.84 -7.08
C ALA A 477 18.06 -27.67 -6.70
N LEU A 478 18.24 -26.50 -7.34
CA LEU A 478 17.36 -25.35 -7.17
C LEU A 478 15.93 -25.65 -7.65
N ASN A 479 15.78 -26.25 -8.83
CA ASN A 479 14.47 -26.67 -9.35
C ASN A 479 13.82 -27.72 -8.43
N HIS A 480 14.58 -28.72 -7.99
CA HIS A 480 14.07 -29.72 -7.05
C HIS A 480 13.56 -29.07 -5.76
N PHE A 481 14.34 -28.18 -5.15
CA PHE A 481 13.92 -27.43 -3.96
C PHE A 481 12.59 -26.69 -4.16
N TYR A 482 12.48 -25.95 -5.26
CA TYR A 482 11.28 -25.20 -5.59
C TYR A 482 10.07 -26.08 -5.87
N SER A 483 10.26 -27.27 -6.44
CA SER A 483 9.19 -28.23 -6.70
C SER A 483 8.72 -28.95 -5.43
N THR A 484 9.61 -29.19 -4.46
CA THR A 484 9.31 -30.03 -3.28
C THR A 484 8.95 -29.24 -2.01
N ILE A 485 9.31 -27.96 -1.90
CA ILE A 485 9.05 -27.19 -0.67
C ILE A 485 7.55 -27.09 -0.40
N PRO A 486 7.02 -27.51 0.77
CA PRO A 486 5.58 -27.64 0.94
C PRO A 486 4.87 -26.29 1.11
N VAL A 487 5.52 -25.31 1.73
CA VAL A 487 4.94 -23.97 1.95
C VAL A 487 5.80 -22.90 1.30
N VAL A 488 5.16 -22.04 0.50
CA VAL A 488 5.78 -20.84 -0.09
C VAL A 488 4.99 -19.62 0.39
N ALA A 489 5.69 -18.63 0.93
CA ALA A 489 5.08 -17.46 1.53
C ALA A 489 5.57 -16.16 0.86
N ALA A 490 4.66 -15.36 0.32
CA ALA A 490 4.98 -14.17 -0.47
C ALA A 490 3.94 -13.05 -0.26
N THR A 491 4.25 -11.81 -0.60
CA THR A 491 3.17 -10.81 -0.77
C THR A 491 2.44 -11.07 -2.10
N CYS A 492 1.18 -10.67 -2.23
CA CYS A 492 0.41 -10.91 -3.47
C CYS A 492 1.10 -10.32 -4.71
N LEU A 493 1.74 -9.15 -4.58
CA LEU A 493 2.50 -8.51 -5.67
C LEU A 493 3.80 -9.23 -6.00
N ALA A 494 4.45 -9.88 -5.03
CA ALA A 494 5.71 -10.59 -5.26
C ALA A 494 5.52 -11.85 -6.13
N VAL A 495 4.32 -12.45 -6.10
CA VAL A 495 3.97 -13.64 -6.90
C VAL A 495 4.18 -13.41 -8.39
N PHE A 496 3.89 -12.21 -8.90
CA PHE A 496 4.01 -11.92 -10.33
C PHE A 496 5.44 -12.00 -10.86
N ASN A 497 6.44 -11.69 -10.02
CA ASN A 497 7.82 -11.49 -10.50
C ASN A 497 8.68 -12.75 -10.42
N HIS A 498 8.32 -13.72 -9.59
CA HIS A 498 9.23 -14.81 -9.25
C HIS A 498 9.04 -16.01 -10.21
N PRO A 499 10.10 -16.54 -10.87
CA PRO A 499 10.00 -17.61 -11.86
C PRO A 499 9.31 -18.89 -11.37
N LEU A 500 9.34 -19.16 -10.06
CA LEU A 500 8.59 -20.25 -9.43
C LEU A 500 7.13 -20.28 -9.87
N PHE A 501 6.46 -19.13 -9.86
CA PHE A 501 5.03 -19.03 -10.13
C PHE A 501 4.69 -19.11 -11.63
N GLN A 502 5.69 -19.21 -12.50
CA GLN A 502 5.45 -19.58 -13.90
C GLN A 502 5.46 -21.11 -14.11
N LYS A 503 6.01 -21.87 -13.15
CA LYS A 503 6.24 -23.32 -13.30
C LYS A 503 5.49 -24.17 -12.28
N ARG A 504 5.06 -23.60 -11.16
CA ARG A 504 4.47 -24.34 -10.04
C ARG A 504 3.05 -23.86 -9.72
N THR A 505 2.17 -24.83 -9.53
CA THR A 505 0.86 -24.66 -8.90
C THR A 505 0.87 -25.24 -7.49
N PHE A 506 -0.03 -24.74 -6.65
CA PHE A 506 -0.21 -25.16 -5.27
C PHE A 506 -1.61 -25.75 -5.07
N ASP A 507 -1.74 -26.70 -4.16
CA ASP A 507 -3.05 -27.28 -3.84
C ASP A 507 -3.96 -26.25 -3.17
N PHE A 508 -3.40 -25.43 -2.27
CA PHE A 508 -4.10 -24.37 -1.56
C PHE A 508 -3.36 -23.04 -1.67
N CYS A 509 -4.13 -21.96 -1.82
CA CYS A 509 -3.68 -20.60 -1.58
C CYS A 509 -4.47 -19.98 -0.42
N ILE A 510 -3.78 -19.38 0.54
CA ILE A 510 -4.39 -18.62 1.62
C ILE A 510 -3.99 -17.16 1.42
N ILE A 511 -4.98 -16.28 1.30
CA ILE A 511 -4.76 -14.83 1.21
C ILE A 511 -5.23 -14.20 2.52
N ASP A 512 -4.30 -13.80 3.38
CA ASP A 512 -4.58 -13.05 4.61
C ASP A 512 -4.74 -11.56 4.32
N GLU A 513 -5.58 -10.89 5.12
CA GLU A 513 -6.00 -9.50 4.91
C GLU A 513 -6.59 -9.26 3.50
N ALA A 514 -7.30 -10.25 2.96
CA ALA A 514 -7.87 -10.23 1.61
C ALA A 514 -8.88 -9.07 1.40
N SER A 515 -9.47 -8.53 2.46
CA SER A 515 -10.33 -7.36 2.41
C SER A 515 -9.61 -6.05 2.07
N GLN A 516 -8.28 -6.01 2.21
CA GLN A 516 -7.42 -4.86 1.87
C GLN A 516 -6.71 -5.01 0.52
N VAL A 517 -6.77 -6.19 -0.09
CA VAL A 517 -6.09 -6.47 -1.36
C VAL A 517 -7.01 -6.06 -2.51
N PHE A 518 -6.50 -5.29 -3.47
CA PHE A 518 -7.20 -5.06 -4.74
C PHE A 518 -7.63 -6.38 -5.37
N LEU A 519 -8.84 -6.41 -5.95
CA LEU A 519 -9.34 -7.61 -6.63
C LEU A 519 -8.32 -8.15 -7.64
N CYS A 520 -7.82 -7.28 -8.53
CA CYS A 520 -6.85 -7.67 -9.55
C CYS A 520 -5.50 -8.12 -8.98
N THR A 521 -5.08 -7.61 -7.83
CA THR A 521 -3.86 -8.07 -7.16
C THR A 521 -4.04 -9.48 -6.59
N SER A 522 -5.24 -9.80 -6.10
CA SER A 522 -5.56 -11.12 -5.56
C SER A 522 -5.52 -12.22 -6.63
N LEU A 523 -5.80 -11.89 -7.89
CA LEU A 523 -5.77 -12.85 -9.00
C LEU A 523 -4.40 -13.50 -9.20
N GLY A 524 -3.31 -12.76 -9.00
CA GLY A 524 -1.93 -13.27 -9.17
C GLY A 524 -1.70 -14.62 -8.48
N PRO A 525 -1.79 -14.71 -7.14
CA PRO A 525 -1.69 -15.97 -6.43
C PRO A 525 -2.80 -16.98 -6.76
N LEU A 526 -4.00 -16.55 -7.16
CA LEU A 526 -5.11 -17.46 -7.46
C LEU A 526 -4.94 -18.22 -8.78
N PHE A 527 -4.18 -17.68 -9.74
CA PHE A 527 -3.77 -18.44 -10.92
C PHE A 527 -2.79 -19.57 -10.60
N ASN A 528 -2.12 -19.50 -9.45
CA ASN A 528 -1.12 -20.47 -9.03
C ASN A 528 -1.66 -21.50 -8.05
N CYS A 529 -2.98 -21.65 -7.90
CA CYS A 529 -3.53 -22.65 -7.00
C CYS A 529 -4.78 -23.36 -7.53
N HIS A 530 -5.11 -24.50 -6.92
CA HIS A 530 -6.35 -25.23 -7.17
C HIS A 530 -7.49 -24.76 -6.26
N ASN A 531 -7.24 -24.72 -4.96
CA ASN A 531 -8.18 -24.26 -3.93
C ASN A 531 -7.69 -22.95 -3.30
N PHE A 532 -8.60 -22.13 -2.79
CA PHE A 532 -8.21 -20.93 -2.07
C PHE A 532 -9.12 -20.54 -0.91
N VAL A 533 -8.51 -19.87 0.08
CA VAL A 533 -9.16 -19.31 1.25
C VAL A 533 -8.84 -17.82 1.30
N LEU A 534 -9.88 -16.99 1.29
CA LEU A 534 -9.72 -15.55 1.52
C LEU A 534 -10.03 -15.27 2.98
N VAL A 535 -9.07 -14.70 3.70
CA VAL A 535 -9.18 -14.37 5.11
C VAL A 535 -9.21 -12.85 5.25
N GLY A 536 -10.24 -12.31 5.90
CA GLY A 536 -10.37 -10.87 6.01
C GLY A 536 -11.56 -10.40 6.83
N ASP A 537 -11.75 -9.08 6.85
CA ASP A 537 -12.86 -8.41 7.51
C ASP A 537 -13.28 -7.19 6.69
N GLN A 538 -14.38 -7.32 5.94
CA GLN A 538 -14.96 -6.22 5.14
C GLN A 538 -15.46 -5.02 5.97
N LYS A 539 -15.54 -5.16 7.30
CA LYS A 539 -15.88 -4.08 8.22
C LYS A 539 -14.65 -3.27 8.65
N GLN A 540 -13.44 -3.71 8.27
CA GLN A 540 -12.19 -2.96 8.42
C GLN A 540 -11.79 -2.34 7.07
N LEU A 541 -10.58 -1.79 6.97
CA LEU A 541 -10.17 -0.97 5.83
C LEU A 541 -10.21 -1.74 4.49
N PRO A 542 -10.72 -1.10 3.41
CA PRO A 542 -10.66 -1.62 2.04
C PRO A 542 -9.28 -1.40 1.41
N PRO A 543 -9.05 -1.86 0.16
CA PRO A 543 -7.91 -1.43 -0.64
C PRO A 543 -7.85 0.09 -0.78
N VAL A 544 -6.65 0.66 -0.72
CA VAL A 544 -6.45 2.11 -0.82
C VAL A 544 -6.55 2.56 -2.28
N VAL A 545 -7.56 3.36 -2.59
CA VAL A 545 -7.78 3.99 -3.90
C VAL A 545 -7.70 5.50 -3.74
N GLN A 546 -6.82 6.16 -4.50
CA GLN A 546 -6.58 7.60 -4.40
C GLN A 546 -7.67 8.41 -5.11
N SER A 547 -8.07 8.00 -6.31
CA SER A 547 -9.13 8.65 -7.08
C SER A 547 -10.49 8.46 -6.40
N SER A 548 -11.12 9.56 -5.99
CA SER A 548 -12.46 9.54 -5.40
C SER A 548 -13.49 8.95 -6.38
N TYR A 549 -13.38 9.28 -7.67
CA TYR A 549 -14.23 8.70 -8.71
C TYR A 549 -14.07 7.18 -8.80
N ALA A 550 -12.83 6.69 -8.88
CA ALA A 550 -12.60 5.26 -9.01
C ALA A 550 -13.08 4.48 -7.78
N ARG A 551 -12.89 5.07 -6.59
CA ARG A 551 -13.39 4.54 -5.31
C ARG A 551 -14.91 4.44 -5.30
N GLN A 552 -15.63 5.52 -5.62
CA GLN A 552 -17.10 5.54 -5.63
C GLN A 552 -17.71 4.56 -6.63
N ASN A 553 -17.00 4.24 -7.72
CA ASN A 553 -17.42 3.26 -8.72
C ASN A 553 -16.95 1.83 -8.42
N GLY A 554 -16.44 1.57 -7.21
CA GLY A 554 -16.20 0.21 -6.70
C GLY A 554 -14.80 -0.35 -6.93
N LEU A 555 -13.80 0.48 -7.27
CA LEU A 555 -12.40 0.01 -7.37
C LEU A 555 -11.83 -0.44 -6.01
N ASP A 556 -12.38 0.08 -4.90
CA ASP A 556 -12.06 -0.33 -3.53
C ASP A 556 -12.87 -1.56 -3.07
N GLU A 557 -13.65 -2.19 -3.96
CA GLU A 557 -14.25 -3.50 -3.68
C GLU A 557 -13.17 -4.59 -3.78
N SER A 558 -12.73 -5.10 -2.62
CA SER A 558 -11.84 -6.27 -2.58
C SER A 558 -12.53 -7.53 -3.11
N LEU A 559 -11.73 -8.52 -3.53
CA LEU A 559 -12.28 -9.82 -3.91
C LEU A 559 -13.07 -10.48 -2.77
N PHE A 560 -12.61 -10.32 -1.53
CA PHE A 560 -13.32 -10.82 -0.34
C PHE A 560 -14.72 -10.23 -0.23
N SER A 561 -14.84 -8.90 -0.33
CA SER A 561 -16.12 -8.19 -0.25
C SER A 561 -17.06 -8.58 -1.39
N ARG A 562 -16.51 -8.65 -2.61
CA ARG A 562 -17.28 -9.04 -3.80
C ARG A 562 -17.89 -10.43 -3.68
N LEU A 563 -17.07 -11.43 -3.30
CA LEU A 563 -17.57 -12.79 -3.15
C LEU A 563 -18.59 -12.86 -2.02
N LEU A 564 -18.38 -12.15 -0.91
CA LEU A 564 -19.35 -12.11 0.17
C LEU A 564 -20.72 -11.52 -0.28
N ASN A 565 -20.70 -10.46 -1.08
CA ASN A 565 -21.91 -9.85 -1.63
C ASN A 565 -22.63 -10.78 -2.62
N THR A 566 -21.88 -11.48 -3.47
CA THR A 566 -22.41 -12.35 -4.52
C THR A 566 -22.97 -13.67 -3.98
N SER A 567 -22.48 -14.12 -2.81
CA SER A 567 -22.92 -15.36 -2.14
C SER A 567 -24.36 -15.30 -1.60
N GLY A 568 -24.99 -14.12 -1.63
CA GLY A 568 -26.26 -13.86 -0.94
C GLY A 568 -26.03 -13.69 0.57
N LYS A 569 -26.68 -12.69 1.18
CA LYS A 569 -26.57 -12.38 2.63
C LYS A 569 -27.10 -13.50 3.56
N GLN A 570 -27.48 -14.66 3.04
CA GLN A 570 -28.21 -15.71 3.76
C GLN A 570 -27.34 -16.57 4.69
N ASP A 571 -26.01 -16.64 4.48
CA ASP A 571 -25.13 -17.57 5.23
C ASP A 571 -24.14 -16.91 6.19
N ILE A 572 -24.36 -15.66 6.62
CA ILE A 572 -23.57 -15.05 7.70
C ILE A 572 -24.16 -15.43 9.06
N GLY A 573 -24.17 -16.73 9.37
CA GLY A 573 -24.35 -17.22 10.73
C GLY A 573 -25.50 -18.17 11.04
N HIS A 574 -26.10 -18.86 10.06
CA HIS A 574 -26.73 -20.13 10.38
C HIS A 574 -25.65 -21.21 10.36
N TYR A 575 -25.19 -21.57 11.56
CA TYR A 575 -24.53 -22.85 11.72
C TYR A 575 -25.62 -23.88 11.44
N ASP A 576 -25.42 -24.75 10.44
CA ASP A 576 -26.17 -26.00 10.43
C ASP A 576 -25.80 -26.69 11.76
N ASP A 577 -26.76 -26.76 12.69
CA ASP A 577 -26.63 -27.44 13.97
C ASP A 577 -26.46 -28.97 13.80
N ASP A 578 -26.42 -29.45 12.55
CA ASP A 578 -26.19 -30.85 12.16
C ASP A 578 -24.78 -31.38 12.47
N PHE A 579 -23.89 -30.58 13.08
CA PHE A 579 -22.64 -31.11 13.65
C PHE A 579 -22.78 -31.65 15.07
N ASP A 580 -23.92 -31.38 15.74
CA ASP A 580 -24.14 -31.76 17.14
C ASP A 580 -25.14 -32.94 17.30
N ASN A 581 -25.70 -33.49 16.21
CA ASN A 581 -26.55 -34.69 16.25
C ASN A 581 -25.88 -35.89 15.58
N ASP A 582 -25.76 -36.96 16.35
CA ASP A 582 -25.33 -38.29 15.95
C ASP A 582 -25.94 -38.75 14.61
N GLU A 583 -25.11 -38.93 13.58
CA GLU A 583 -25.24 -40.00 12.57
C GLU A 583 -23.99 -40.00 11.67
N PHE A 584 -22.85 -40.40 12.24
CA PHE A 584 -21.75 -40.99 11.48
C PHE A 584 -21.99 -42.51 11.38
N ASP A 585 -23.14 -42.93 10.84
CA ASP A 585 -23.40 -44.35 10.64
C ASP A 585 -23.26 -44.76 9.17
N VAL A 586 -22.47 -45.81 9.00
CA VAL A 586 -22.16 -46.49 7.75
C VAL A 586 -23.26 -47.52 7.54
N GLY A 587 -24.23 -47.27 6.66
CA GLY A 587 -25.13 -48.35 6.25
C GLY A 587 -26.46 -47.91 5.64
N ASN A 588 -26.60 -48.22 4.35
CA ASN A 588 -27.82 -48.69 3.66
C ASN A 588 -29.18 -48.22 4.23
N LYS A 589 -29.88 -47.35 3.48
CA LYS A 589 -31.35 -47.37 3.43
C LYS A 589 -31.87 -46.90 2.08
N ASP A 590 -32.92 -47.59 1.67
CA ASP A 590 -33.42 -47.73 0.32
C ASP A 590 -34.10 -46.49 -0.27
N SER A 591 -34.14 -46.52 -1.60
CA SER A 591 -34.95 -45.75 -2.53
C SER A 591 -36.34 -45.35 -2.02
N ASN A 592 -36.63 -44.05 -2.02
CA ASN A 592 -37.71 -43.44 -2.82
C ASN A 592 -37.91 -41.97 -2.43
N HIS A 593 -37.27 -41.05 -3.16
CA HIS A 593 -37.89 -39.75 -3.45
C HIS A 593 -37.41 -39.20 -4.80
N GLN A 594 -38.39 -38.68 -5.53
CA GLN A 594 -38.35 -38.39 -6.95
C GLN A 594 -37.26 -37.40 -7.34
N SER A 595 -36.55 -37.79 -8.39
CA SER A 595 -35.59 -37.04 -9.17
C SER A 595 -36.18 -35.73 -9.69
N ASN A 596 -35.81 -34.60 -9.09
CA ASN A 596 -35.84 -33.32 -9.76
C ASN A 596 -34.49 -33.07 -10.43
N LYS A 597 -34.57 -32.79 -11.74
CA LYS A 597 -33.47 -32.69 -12.69
C LYS A 597 -32.30 -31.85 -12.17
N SER A 598 -31.14 -32.48 -12.18
CA SER A 598 -29.80 -31.94 -11.97
C SER A 598 -29.53 -30.67 -12.78
N SER A 599 -29.43 -29.51 -12.11
CA SER A 599 -28.73 -28.36 -12.68
C SER A 599 -27.21 -28.59 -12.54
N SER A 600 -26.49 -28.37 -13.63
CA SER A 600 -25.05 -28.61 -13.80
C SER A 600 -24.13 -27.58 -13.11
N TYR A 601 -24.67 -26.67 -12.30
CA TYR A 601 -23.98 -25.59 -11.57
C TYR A 601 -24.65 -25.46 -10.18
N GLY A 602 -24.04 -25.27 -9.01
CA GLY A 602 -22.69 -25.15 -8.43
C GLY A 602 -22.93 -24.63 -6.99
N GLN A 603 -22.38 -25.24 -5.93
CA GLN A 603 -22.68 -24.90 -4.53
C GLN A 603 -22.40 -23.41 -4.21
N SER A 604 -23.12 -22.82 -3.25
CA SER A 604 -22.84 -21.46 -2.75
C SER A 604 -21.44 -21.39 -2.10
N ILE A 605 -20.79 -20.22 -2.19
CA ILE A 605 -19.51 -19.97 -1.54
C ILE A 605 -19.73 -20.02 -0.02
N ARG A 606 -18.99 -20.87 0.69
CA ARG A 606 -19.13 -21.00 2.14
C ARG A 606 -18.38 -19.89 2.88
N ILE A 607 -19.06 -19.33 3.88
CA ILE A 607 -18.55 -18.27 4.74
C ILE A 607 -18.37 -18.83 6.16
N PHE A 608 -17.18 -18.68 6.72
CA PHE A 608 -16.85 -19.14 8.06
C PHE A 608 -16.53 -17.95 8.96
N PRO A 609 -17.48 -17.50 9.81
CA PRO A 609 -17.25 -16.38 10.69
C PRO A 609 -16.57 -16.80 12.01
N LEU A 610 -15.61 -15.99 12.46
CA LEU A 610 -15.00 -16.08 13.78
C LEU A 610 -15.43 -14.86 14.60
N PHE A 611 -16.25 -15.07 15.63
CA PHE A 611 -16.78 -14.01 16.50
C PHE A 611 -16.26 -14.08 17.94
N ILE A 612 -15.65 -15.20 18.34
CA ILE A 612 -14.97 -15.32 19.63
C ILE A 612 -13.63 -14.56 19.56
N GLN A 613 -13.44 -13.58 20.44
CA GLN A 613 -12.28 -12.67 20.42
C GLN A 613 -11.46 -12.72 21.73
N TYR A 614 -10.15 -12.51 21.61
CA TYR A 614 -9.14 -12.66 22.67
C TYR A 614 -8.37 -11.35 22.96
N ARG A 615 -8.92 -10.19 22.59
CA ARG A 615 -8.23 -8.89 22.63
C ARG A 615 -8.90 -7.89 23.56
N MET A 616 -10.14 -7.52 23.24
CA MET A 616 -10.85 -6.41 23.87
C MET A 616 -11.51 -6.90 25.16
N ASN A 617 -11.48 -6.09 26.21
CA ASN A 617 -12.36 -6.32 27.35
C ASN A 617 -13.85 -6.12 26.99
N SER A 618 -14.74 -6.46 27.92
CA SER A 618 -16.18 -6.43 27.68
C SER A 618 -16.69 -5.06 27.22
N VAL A 619 -16.23 -3.98 27.84
CA VAL A 619 -16.68 -2.61 27.56
C VAL A 619 -16.26 -2.16 26.16
N ILE A 620 -14.99 -2.33 25.80
CA ILE A 620 -14.48 -1.98 24.47
C ILE A 620 -15.16 -2.84 23.39
N MET A 621 -15.32 -4.15 23.66
CA MET A 621 -16.02 -5.06 22.74
C MET A 621 -17.48 -4.65 22.52
N GLN A 622 -18.19 -4.21 23.56
CA GLN A 622 -19.57 -3.75 23.46
C GLN A 622 -19.70 -2.52 22.57
N VAL A 623 -18.77 -1.55 22.66
CA VAL A 623 -18.72 -0.39 21.76
C VAL A 623 -18.55 -0.86 20.31
N ALA A 624 -17.59 -1.74 20.02
CA ALA A 624 -17.41 -2.30 18.68
C ALA A 624 -18.63 -3.10 18.17
N ASN A 625 -19.28 -3.85 19.07
CA ASN A 625 -20.49 -4.61 18.76
C ASN A 625 -21.66 -3.72 18.37
N LYS A 626 -21.95 -2.68 19.15
CA LYS A 626 -23.02 -1.72 18.89
C LYS A 626 -22.73 -0.89 17.63
N LEU A 627 -21.48 -0.53 17.39
CA LEU A 627 -21.07 0.26 16.22
C LEU A 627 -21.06 -0.52 14.91
N THR A 628 -20.59 -1.78 14.92
CA THR A 628 -20.19 -2.43 13.66
C THR A 628 -20.60 -3.89 13.54
N TYR A 629 -20.50 -4.68 14.61
CA TYR A 629 -20.64 -6.14 14.53
C TYR A 629 -22.01 -6.68 14.95
N GLY A 630 -22.97 -5.82 15.29
CA GLY A 630 -24.37 -6.20 15.58
C GLY A 630 -24.48 -7.22 16.72
N ASN A 631 -23.74 -7.00 17.81
CA ASN A 631 -23.71 -7.87 19.00
C ASN A 631 -23.25 -9.32 18.76
N LYS A 632 -22.57 -9.61 17.64
CA LYS A 632 -22.07 -10.95 17.34
C LYS A 632 -20.78 -11.31 18.09
N LEU A 633 -19.93 -10.33 18.44
CA LEU A 633 -18.65 -10.59 19.11
C LEU A 633 -18.84 -11.04 20.56
N LYS A 634 -18.02 -12.00 20.98
CA LYS A 634 -18.00 -12.53 22.36
C LYS A 634 -16.56 -12.64 22.88
N CYS A 635 -16.33 -12.24 24.12
CA CYS A 635 -15.05 -12.48 24.79
C CYS A 635 -14.83 -13.99 24.92
N ALA A 636 -13.60 -14.44 24.69
CA ALA A 636 -13.28 -15.86 24.70
C ALA A 636 -13.38 -16.50 26.09
N ASN A 637 -13.07 -15.73 27.14
CA ASN A 637 -13.12 -16.17 28.52
C ASN A 637 -13.26 -14.96 29.45
N LYS A 638 -13.49 -15.24 30.73
CA LYS A 638 -13.68 -14.22 31.76
C LYS A 638 -12.42 -13.37 32.01
N GLN A 639 -11.23 -13.92 31.79
CA GLN A 639 -9.98 -13.16 31.92
C GLN A 639 -9.95 -12.01 30.90
N VAL A 640 -10.15 -12.31 29.61
CA VAL A 640 -10.23 -11.30 28.55
C VAL A 640 -11.37 -10.33 28.83
N GLU A 641 -12.51 -10.82 29.31
CA GLU A 641 -13.67 -9.98 29.63
C GLU A 641 -13.36 -8.88 30.66
N THR A 642 -12.53 -9.19 31.66
CA THR A 642 -12.26 -8.31 32.81
C THR A 642 -10.90 -7.62 32.78
N ILE A 643 -10.08 -7.80 31.73
CA ILE A 643 -8.77 -7.13 31.66
C ILE A 643 -8.93 -5.61 31.73
N SER A 644 -8.19 -4.96 32.63
CA SER A 644 -8.17 -3.50 32.79
C SER A 644 -6.77 -3.02 33.18
N LEU A 645 -6.56 -1.71 33.40
CA LEU A 645 -5.27 -1.22 33.90
C LEU A 645 -4.99 -1.61 35.36
N LEU A 646 -5.98 -2.17 36.07
CA LEU A 646 -5.80 -2.67 37.44
C LEU A 646 -4.71 -3.75 37.54
N ASP A 647 -4.52 -4.54 36.49
CA ASP A 647 -3.48 -5.58 36.41
C ASP A 647 -2.05 -4.99 36.56
N TYR A 648 -1.87 -3.69 36.34
CA TYR A 648 -0.59 -2.98 36.47
C TYR A 648 -0.41 -2.26 37.82
N LEU A 649 -1.42 -2.24 38.70
CA LEU A 649 -1.43 -1.51 39.97
C LEU A 649 -1.02 -2.36 41.19
N LEU A 650 -0.17 -3.37 41.01
CA LEU A 650 0.16 -4.39 42.01
C LEU A 650 0.83 -3.89 43.32
N SER A 651 1.00 -2.57 43.55
CA SER A 651 1.61 -1.99 44.76
C SER A 651 0.71 -0.92 45.41
N ASN A 652 0.49 -1.02 46.74
CA ASN A 652 -0.30 -0.07 47.53
C ASN A 652 0.16 1.40 47.41
N ASP A 653 1.45 1.65 47.16
CA ASP A 653 2.02 3.01 47.07
C ASP A 653 1.44 3.86 45.93
N LYS A 654 0.92 3.24 44.87
CA LYS A 654 0.40 3.93 43.68
C LYS A 654 -1.07 4.33 43.78
N CYS A 655 -1.80 3.80 44.78
CA CYS A 655 -3.18 4.17 45.02
C CYS A 655 -3.31 5.64 45.49
N HIS A 656 -2.35 6.15 46.25
CA HIS A 656 -2.36 7.56 46.69
C HIS A 656 -2.20 8.55 45.54
N ILE A 657 -1.43 8.22 44.50
CA ILE A 657 -1.30 9.08 43.31
C ILE A 657 -2.64 9.18 42.58
N LEU A 658 -3.42 8.10 42.50
CA LEU A 658 -4.76 8.15 41.92
C LEU A 658 -5.72 9.06 42.72
N GLU A 659 -5.55 9.14 44.05
CA GLU A 659 -6.32 10.04 44.92
C GLU A 659 -6.00 11.52 44.62
N GLU A 660 -4.74 11.86 44.32
CA GLU A 660 -4.33 13.23 43.95
C GLU A 660 -5.05 13.75 42.69
N TYR A 661 -5.38 12.86 41.75
CA TYR A 661 -6.05 13.22 40.50
C TYR A 661 -7.58 13.08 40.55
N GLN A 662 -8.19 12.75 41.70
CA GLN A 662 -9.65 12.53 41.81
C GLN A 662 -10.48 13.75 41.39
N SER A 663 -9.99 14.96 41.64
CA SER A 663 -10.65 16.22 41.25
C SER A 663 -10.30 16.67 39.83
N SER A 664 -9.36 16.01 39.15
CA SER A 664 -8.91 16.36 37.80
C SER A 664 -9.77 15.69 36.72
N PHE A 665 -9.84 16.32 35.54
CA PHE A 665 -10.40 15.71 34.33
C PHE A 665 -9.69 14.40 33.94
N ILE A 666 -8.44 14.22 34.40
CA ILE A 666 -7.62 13.04 34.13
C ILE A 666 -8.10 11.81 34.90
N SER A 667 -8.84 11.96 36.01
CA SER A 667 -9.31 10.85 36.86
C SER A 667 -9.87 9.66 36.07
N LYS A 668 -10.78 9.89 35.12
CA LYS A 668 -11.33 8.84 34.25
C LYS A 668 -10.34 8.31 33.21
N ILE A 669 -9.44 9.17 32.71
CA ILE A 669 -8.35 8.80 31.77
C ILE A 669 -7.33 7.88 32.44
N ILE A 670 -7.09 8.03 33.73
CA ILE A 670 -6.14 7.18 34.48
C ILE A 670 -6.85 6.10 35.27
N SER A 671 -8.18 6.09 35.34
CA SER A 671 -8.92 5.10 36.12
C SER A 671 -8.59 3.66 35.67
N PRO A 672 -8.27 2.75 36.62
CA PRO A 672 -8.03 1.35 36.34
C PRO A 672 -9.31 0.51 36.23
N ASN A 673 -10.47 1.10 36.53
CA ASN A 673 -11.73 0.39 36.56
C ASN A 673 -12.15 -0.07 35.17
N LEU A 674 -12.79 -1.24 35.12
CA LEU A 674 -13.26 -1.82 33.86
C LEU A 674 -14.29 -0.92 33.16
N ASN A 675 -15.21 -0.30 33.91
CA ASN A 675 -16.25 0.57 33.33
C ASN A 675 -15.68 1.83 32.66
N ASP A 676 -14.53 2.30 33.14
CA ASP A 676 -13.82 3.46 32.57
C ASP A 676 -12.90 3.07 31.41
N SER A 677 -12.99 1.84 30.88
CA SER A 677 -12.11 1.39 29.78
C SER A 677 -12.27 2.19 28.49
N VAL A 678 -13.40 2.87 28.28
CA VAL A 678 -13.63 3.74 27.13
C VAL A 678 -13.92 5.14 27.64
N VAL A 679 -13.11 6.10 27.19
CA VAL A 679 -13.25 7.51 27.56
C VAL A 679 -13.18 8.37 26.30
N PHE A 680 -14.16 9.25 26.13
CA PHE A 680 -14.15 10.31 25.14
C PHE A 680 -13.91 11.65 25.86
N LEU A 681 -12.80 12.31 25.55
CA LEU A 681 -12.46 13.64 26.05
C LEU A 681 -12.98 14.69 25.07
N ASP A 682 -14.01 15.41 25.51
CA ASP A 682 -14.62 16.46 24.72
C ASP A 682 -13.90 17.79 24.90
N THR A 683 -13.28 18.27 23.82
CA THR A 683 -12.56 19.54 23.79
C THR A 683 -13.43 20.73 23.36
N THR A 684 -14.76 20.56 23.25
CA THR A 684 -15.67 21.59 22.72
C THR A 684 -15.58 22.91 23.48
N SER A 685 -15.43 22.87 24.80
CA SER A 685 -15.40 24.06 25.66
C SER A 685 -14.04 24.75 25.74
N ILE A 686 -13.02 24.29 24.99
CA ILE A 686 -11.65 24.81 25.05
C ILE A 686 -11.32 25.70 23.83
N PRO A 687 -11.21 27.03 24.00
CA PRO A 687 -10.87 27.97 22.93
C PRO A 687 -9.51 27.78 22.23
N LEU A 688 -8.55 27.08 22.85
CA LEU A 688 -7.25 26.77 22.22
C LEU A 688 -7.26 25.46 21.44
N ALA A 689 -8.34 24.65 21.57
CA ALA A 689 -8.43 23.33 20.96
C ALA A 689 -8.94 23.37 19.52
N PHE A 690 -8.60 24.40 18.75
CA PHE A 690 -9.00 24.54 17.35
C PHE A 690 -7.94 23.99 16.40
N GLU A 691 -8.42 23.56 15.24
CA GLU A 691 -7.55 23.14 14.16
C GLU A 691 -6.85 24.35 13.53
N THR A 692 -5.58 24.17 13.16
CA THR A 692 -4.81 25.17 12.41
C THR A 692 -4.53 24.67 10.99
N TYR A 693 -4.49 25.62 10.05
CA TYR A 693 -4.18 25.38 8.65
C TYR A 693 -2.83 25.99 8.28
N ASP A 694 -2.00 25.20 7.61
CA ASP A 694 -0.61 25.56 7.27
C ASP A 694 -0.46 26.76 6.30
N ASN A 695 -1.57 27.28 5.76
CA ASN A 695 -1.56 28.48 4.91
C ASN A 695 -1.52 29.78 5.74
N ASP A 696 -1.72 29.69 7.06
CA ASP A 696 -1.66 30.84 7.96
C ASP A 696 -0.22 31.02 8.48
N ASN A 697 0.71 31.34 7.57
CA ASN A 697 1.94 32.03 7.95
C ASN A 697 1.58 33.48 8.27
N GLY A 698 1.18 33.73 9.50
CA GLY A 698 1.02 35.05 10.06
C GLY A 698 1.34 34.99 11.54
N GLU A 699 2.47 35.58 11.91
CA GLU A 699 2.83 35.89 13.29
C GLU A 699 1.60 36.28 14.12
N PHE A 700 1.45 35.68 15.30
CA PHE A 700 0.59 36.23 16.35
C PHE A 700 1.18 37.57 16.82
N ASN A 701 0.96 38.64 16.06
CA ASN A 701 1.19 40.00 16.53
C ASN A 701 0.00 40.41 17.40
N ILE A 702 0.16 40.22 18.71
CA ILE A 702 -0.60 40.94 19.72
C ILE A 702 -0.14 42.40 19.67
N LEU A 703 -0.85 43.25 18.92
CA LEU A 703 -0.69 44.71 19.01
C LEU A 703 -2.08 45.39 19.10
N PRO A 704 -2.27 46.38 20.00
CA PRO A 704 -3.57 47.00 20.21
C PRO A 704 -4.03 47.85 19.02
N GLN A 705 -5.35 47.91 18.85
CA GLN A 705 -6.06 48.76 17.90
C GLN A 705 -5.63 50.23 18.03
N GLN A 706 -4.78 50.72 17.12
CA GLN A 706 -4.71 52.10 16.61
C GLN A 706 -3.50 52.22 15.68
N GLN A 707 -3.69 51.90 14.40
CA GLN A 707 -2.93 52.40 13.23
C GLN A 707 -3.29 51.56 11.99
N GLN A 708 -4.55 51.64 11.55
CA GLN A 708 -4.96 51.21 10.20
C GLN A 708 -5.61 52.39 9.50
N GLN A 709 -4.78 53.32 9.03
CA GLN A 709 -5.16 54.36 8.07
C GLN A 709 -3.89 55.07 7.61
N GLN A 710 -3.12 54.43 6.72
CA GLN A 710 -2.15 55.06 5.80
C GLN A 710 -1.26 53.96 5.17
N GLN A 711 -1.83 53.15 4.27
CA GLN A 711 -1.05 52.40 3.26
C GLN A 711 -1.95 51.73 2.20
N ARG A 712 -3.07 52.37 1.87
CA ARG A 712 -3.86 52.07 0.65
C ARG A 712 -3.75 53.26 -0.29
N SER A 713 -2.65 53.32 -1.03
CA SER A 713 -2.48 54.13 -2.23
C SER A 713 -1.12 53.78 -2.82
N GLN A 714 -1.06 53.54 -4.13
CA GLN A 714 0.12 53.19 -4.93
C GLN A 714 0.39 51.69 -5.08
N ASN A 715 -0.35 51.04 -5.99
CA ASN A 715 0.22 50.52 -7.25
C ASN A 715 -0.84 49.66 -7.95
N ASN A 716 -1.71 50.32 -8.72
CA ASN A 716 -2.33 49.74 -9.90
C ASN A 716 -1.38 50.02 -11.08
N ASP A 717 -1.07 48.99 -11.85
CA ASP A 717 -0.85 48.98 -13.31
C ASP A 717 0.29 48.04 -13.69
N THR A 718 -0.07 46.84 -14.15
CA THR A 718 0.51 46.18 -15.33
C THR A 718 -0.31 44.92 -15.62
N ASN A 719 -1.04 44.96 -16.73
CA ASN A 719 -1.75 43.84 -17.31
C ASN A 719 -0.74 42.89 -17.97
N ASP A 720 -0.67 41.64 -17.52
CA ASP A 720 -0.13 40.54 -18.32
C ASP A 720 -1.09 39.34 -18.29
N HIS A 721 -1.44 38.92 -19.50
CA HIS A 721 -2.35 37.81 -19.78
C HIS A 721 -1.77 36.48 -19.28
N SER A 722 -2.29 35.97 -18.16
CA SER A 722 -2.14 34.59 -17.75
C SER A 722 -3.50 33.91 -17.61
N SER A 723 -3.57 32.71 -18.17
CA SER A 723 -4.74 31.85 -18.32
C SER A 723 -5.40 31.53 -16.97
N PRO A 724 -6.73 31.33 -16.90
CA PRO A 724 -7.41 31.03 -15.65
C PRO A 724 -7.06 29.60 -15.20
N SER A 725 -6.20 29.48 -14.20
CA SER A 725 -5.91 28.24 -13.50
C SER A 725 -7.11 27.87 -12.61
N ASN A 726 -8.03 27.06 -13.13
CA ASN A 726 -9.13 26.45 -12.39
C ASN A 726 -8.67 25.22 -11.56
N ASP A 727 -7.63 25.39 -10.73
CA ASP A 727 -7.18 24.37 -9.77
C ASP A 727 -7.54 24.80 -8.33
N ASN A 728 -8.83 24.74 -8.01
CA ASN A 728 -9.36 25.04 -6.66
C ASN A 728 -9.67 23.76 -5.86
N THR A 729 -8.71 22.84 -5.77
CA THR A 729 -8.70 21.80 -4.74
C THR A 729 -7.36 21.78 -4.00
N LYS A 730 -6.99 22.92 -3.41
CA LYS A 730 -5.89 22.95 -2.42
C LYS A 730 -6.34 22.16 -1.19
N SER A 731 -5.81 20.95 -1.01
CA SER A 731 -5.97 20.18 0.22
C SER A 731 -5.46 21.00 1.40
N SER A 732 -6.36 21.52 2.23
CA SER A 732 -5.99 22.26 3.42
C SER A 732 -5.43 21.27 4.45
N PHE A 733 -4.18 21.50 4.86
CA PHE A 733 -3.45 20.64 5.78
C PHE A 733 -3.85 20.96 7.22
N VAL A 734 -4.21 19.95 8.02
CA VAL A 734 -4.86 20.13 9.33
C VAL A 734 -4.03 19.54 10.47
N ILE A 735 -3.84 20.31 11.54
CA ILE A 735 -3.18 19.92 12.80
C ILE A 735 -4.01 20.48 13.97
N ASN A 736 -3.96 19.83 15.13
CA ASN A 736 -4.48 20.39 16.38
C ASN A 736 -3.39 20.28 17.46
N LEU A 737 -2.76 21.42 17.76
CA LEU A 737 -1.64 21.50 18.70
C LEU A 737 -2.06 21.19 20.13
N PHE A 738 -3.26 21.61 20.53
CA PHE A 738 -3.79 21.33 21.86
C PHE A 738 -3.99 19.83 22.06
N GLU A 739 -4.65 19.14 21.12
CA GLU A 739 -4.78 17.68 21.18
C GLU A 739 -3.40 17.00 21.24
N ALA A 740 -2.42 17.47 20.47
CA ALA A 740 -1.08 16.88 20.46
C ALA A 740 -0.35 17.03 21.82
N LYS A 741 -0.43 18.21 22.45
CA LYS A 741 0.13 18.46 23.79
C LYS A 741 -0.63 17.67 24.87
N LEU A 742 -1.95 17.57 24.76
CA LEU A 742 -2.77 16.79 25.69
C LEU A 742 -2.40 15.30 25.64
N ILE A 743 -2.15 14.74 24.46
CA ILE A 743 -1.70 13.35 24.31
C ILE A 743 -0.36 13.14 25.01
N LEU A 744 0.59 14.05 24.83
CA LEU A 744 1.90 13.99 25.51
C LEU A 744 1.71 13.91 27.03
N HIS A 745 0.90 14.81 27.59
CA HIS A 745 0.60 14.84 29.01
C HIS A 745 -0.07 13.54 29.47
N VAL A 746 -1.10 13.06 28.77
CA VAL A 746 -1.79 11.79 29.09
C VAL A 746 -0.82 10.62 29.10
N VAL A 747 0.08 10.52 28.13
CA VAL A 747 1.09 9.44 28.08
C VAL A 747 2.06 9.55 29.25
N GLN A 748 2.55 10.74 29.57
CA GLN A 748 3.45 10.96 30.71
C GLN A 748 2.78 10.55 32.02
N THR A 749 1.52 10.93 32.23
CA THR A 749 0.76 10.59 33.44
C THR A 749 0.48 9.09 33.54
N LEU A 750 0.13 8.43 32.44
CA LEU A 750 -0.04 6.96 32.41
C LEU A 750 1.28 6.24 32.76
N LEU A 751 2.41 6.69 32.21
CA LEU A 751 3.72 6.12 32.51
C LEU A 751 4.16 6.41 33.96
N LEU A 752 3.81 7.57 34.53
CA LEU A 752 4.10 7.92 35.91
C LEU A 752 3.32 7.03 36.89
N ILE A 753 2.03 6.82 36.62
CA ILE A 753 1.17 6.03 37.51
C ILE A 753 1.45 4.53 37.33
N TYR A 754 1.40 4.04 36.10
CA TYR A 754 1.46 2.59 35.83
C TYR A 754 2.87 2.08 35.58
N GLY A 755 3.79 2.94 35.15
CA GLY A 755 5.16 2.52 34.84
C GLY A 755 5.99 2.19 36.08
N ASN A 756 6.95 1.27 35.92
CA ASN A 756 7.96 0.96 36.92
C ASN A 756 9.30 0.70 36.23
N LYS A 757 10.34 1.43 36.62
CA LYS A 757 11.66 1.36 35.98
C LYS A 757 12.43 0.07 36.29
N ASN A 758 12.03 -0.68 37.32
CA ASN A 758 12.81 -1.80 37.83
C ASN A 758 12.32 -3.19 37.35
N ASP A 759 11.27 -3.26 36.54
CA ASP A 759 10.69 -4.54 36.12
C ASP A 759 10.26 -4.51 34.64
N ALA A 760 10.82 -5.42 33.83
CA ALA A 760 10.55 -5.50 32.39
C ALA A 760 9.14 -6.04 32.08
N THR A 761 8.42 -6.58 33.07
CA THR A 761 7.01 -7.00 32.92
C THR A 761 5.99 -5.90 33.25
N ASN A 762 6.43 -4.68 33.56
CA ASN A 762 5.56 -3.56 33.91
C ASN A 762 5.12 -2.71 32.72
N PHE A 763 4.04 -1.94 32.92
CA PHE A 763 3.47 -1.05 31.91
C PHE A 763 4.50 -0.04 31.39
N ASN A 764 4.66 0.05 30.08
CA ASN A 764 5.62 0.95 29.44
C ASN A 764 5.04 1.50 28.12
N THR A 765 5.87 2.21 27.35
CA THR A 765 5.52 2.80 26.05
C THR A 765 5.15 1.78 24.98
N ASP A 766 5.64 0.53 25.04
CA ASP A 766 5.22 -0.56 24.15
C ASP A 766 3.77 -0.97 24.40
N ASN A 767 3.20 -0.66 25.56
CA ASN A 767 1.78 -0.92 25.87
C ASN A 767 0.84 0.16 25.33
N ILE A 768 1.37 1.27 24.79
CA ILE A 768 0.61 2.43 24.33
C ILE A 768 0.69 2.57 22.80
N GLY A 769 -0.43 2.90 22.18
CA GLY A 769 -0.51 3.26 20.77
C GLY A 769 -1.25 4.57 20.55
N ILE A 770 -0.68 5.47 19.77
CA ILE A 770 -1.33 6.73 19.39
C ILE A 770 -1.73 6.67 17.92
N ILE A 771 -3.00 6.97 17.66
CA ILE A 771 -3.60 6.90 16.33
C ILE A 771 -4.25 8.24 15.98
N SER A 772 -4.05 8.70 14.75
CA SER A 772 -4.79 9.86 14.21
C SER A 772 -5.07 9.66 12.72
N PRO A 773 -6.22 10.12 12.18
CA PRO A 773 -6.52 9.98 10.76
C PRO A 773 -5.64 10.87 9.88
N PHE A 774 -5.03 11.93 10.43
CA PHE A 774 -4.25 12.90 9.67
C PHE A 774 -2.74 12.68 9.84
N ARG A 775 -2.03 12.40 8.75
CA ARG A 775 -0.57 12.15 8.76
C ARG A 775 0.24 13.31 9.35
N ARG A 776 -0.21 14.55 9.19
CA ARG A 776 0.47 15.71 9.78
C ARG A 776 0.31 15.81 11.28
N GLN A 777 -0.85 15.46 11.82
CA GLN A 777 -1.02 15.31 13.26
C GLN A 777 -0.09 14.24 13.81
N VAL A 778 -0.01 13.07 13.16
CA VAL A 778 0.93 12.00 13.53
C VAL A 778 2.37 12.53 13.57
N ASN A 779 2.80 13.28 12.54
CA ASN A 779 4.13 13.88 12.52
C ASN A 779 4.33 14.91 13.64
N LYS A 780 3.32 15.75 13.90
CA LYS A 780 3.42 16.78 14.95
C LYS A 780 3.51 16.16 16.34
N ILE A 781 2.75 15.10 16.61
CA ILE A 781 2.84 14.35 17.86
C ILE A 781 4.25 13.74 18.00
N ARG A 782 4.79 13.12 16.93
CA ARG A 782 6.17 12.58 16.95
C ARG A 782 7.21 13.66 17.23
N GLU A 783 7.06 14.84 16.63
CA GLU A 783 7.93 16.00 16.86
C GLU A 783 7.92 16.41 18.35
N LEU A 784 6.74 16.47 18.98
CA LEU A 784 6.61 16.83 20.40
C LEU A 784 7.24 15.80 21.36
N PHE A 785 7.18 14.51 21.03
CA PHE A 785 7.88 13.49 21.83
C PHE A 785 9.40 13.51 21.62
N GLY A 786 9.88 13.99 20.47
CA GLY A 786 11.29 14.00 20.09
C GLY A 786 11.81 12.63 19.61
N GLN A 787 12.68 12.65 18.61
CA GLN A 787 13.16 11.43 17.94
C GLN A 787 13.91 10.48 18.89
N GLN A 788 14.78 11.02 19.75
CA GLN A 788 15.55 10.23 20.72
C GLN A 788 14.65 9.43 21.68
N PHE A 789 13.56 10.04 22.16
CA PHE A 789 12.62 9.36 23.04
C PHE A 789 11.92 8.21 22.31
N LEU A 790 11.48 8.44 21.06
CA LEU A 790 10.76 7.44 20.28
C LEU A 790 11.63 6.23 19.93
N GLU A 791 12.91 6.45 19.60
CA GLU A 791 13.84 5.37 19.29
C GLU A 791 14.17 4.51 20.51
N GLN A 792 14.37 5.14 21.68
CA GLN A 792 14.69 4.45 22.91
C GLN A 792 13.51 3.71 23.53
N ASN A 793 12.28 4.24 23.35
CA ASN A 793 11.10 3.75 24.06
C ASN A 793 10.09 3.04 23.13
N HIS A 794 10.33 2.97 21.82
CA HIS A 794 9.50 2.24 20.85
C HIS A 794 8.00 2.62 20.84
N LEU A 795 7.65 3.85 21.27
CA LEU A 795 6.26 4.33 21.28
C LEU A 795 5.68 4.42 19.86
N GLU A 796 4.59 3.69 19.61
CA GLU A 796 3.98 3.64 18.28
C GLU A 796 2.97 4.78 18.07
N ILE A 797 3.33 5.74 17.21
CA ILE A 797 2.45 6.83 16.77
C ILE A 797 2.24 6.68 15.26
N ASN A 798 1.05 6.31 14.79
CA ASN A 798 0.81 6.10 13.35
C ASN A 798 -0.59 6.55 12.89
N THR A 799 -0.81 6.57 11.56
CA THR A 799 -2.18 6.69 11.04
C THR A 799 -2.97 5.40 11.26
N VAL A 800 -4.31 5.47 11.17
CA VAL A 800 -5.20 4.30 11.27
C VAL A 800 -4.75 3.18 10.30
N ASP A 801 -4.49 3.55 9.04
CA ASP A 801 -4.06 2.64 7.98
C ASP A 801 -2.76 1.92 8.33
N GLN A 802 -1.80 2.62 8.94
CA GLN A 802 -0.51 2.06 9.35
C GLN A 802 -0.58 1.20 10.63
N TYR A 803 -1.60 1.40 11.46
CA TYR A 803 -1.82 0.66 12.71
C TYR A 803 -2.61 -0.66 12.51
N GLN A 804 -3.05 -0.94 11.29
CA GLN A 804 -3.84 -2.14 11.00
C GLN A 804 -3.07 -3.43 11.32
N GLY A 805 -3.78 -4.44 11.83
CA GLY A 805 -3.20 -5.71 12.26
C GLY A 805 -2.48 -5.69 13.60
N ARG A 806 -2.25 -4.50 14.20
CA ARG A 806 -1.61 -4.35 15.52
C ARG A 806 -2.65 -4.26 16.64
N ASP A 807 -2.19 -4.28 17.89
CA ASP A 807 -2.97 -3.97 19.09
C ASP A 807 -2.07 -3.52 20.24
N LYS A 808 -2.65 -2.78 21.19
CA LYS A 808 -1.99 -2.27 22.39
C LYS A 808 -2.93 -2.32 23.58
N ASP A 809 -2.36 -2.25 24.78
CA ASP A 809 -3.17 -2.19 25.99
C ASP A 809 -3.97 -0.89 26.07
N VAL A 810 -3.31 0.22 25.76
CA VAL A 810 -3.93 1.55 25.69
C VAL A 810 -3.83 2.09 24.27
N ILE A 811 -4.96 2.54 23.73
CA ILE A 811 -5.01 3.30 22.47
C ILE A 811 -5.53 4.70 22.73
N ILE A 812 -4.81 5.69 22.20
CA ILE A 812 -5.21 7.09 22.21
C ILE A 812 -5.50 7.52 20.77
N TYR A 813 -6.73 7.96 20.50
CA TYR A 813 -7.19 8.40 19.18
C TYR A 813 -7.44 9.91 19.15
N SER A 814 -6.67 10.64 18.34
CA SER A 814 -6.80 12.10 18.14
C SER A 814 -7.60 12.40 16.88
N CYS A 815 -8.76 13.05 17.06
CA CYS A 815 -9.70 13.37 15.98
C CYS A 815 -9.31 14.61 15.17
N VAL A 816 -8.56 15.54 15.75
CA VAL A 816 -7.99 16.75 15.15
C VAL A 816 -9.01 17.83 14.77
N LYS A 817 -10.07 17.46 14.04
CA LYS A 817 -11.07 18.38 13.50
C LYS A 817 -11.84 19.10 14.61
N SER A 818 -11.73 20.42 14.64
CA SER A 818 -12.37 21.27 15.65
C SER A 818 -12.66 22.68 15.11
N ARG A 819 -13.92 23.14 15.18
CA ARG A 819 -14.35 24.49 14.75
C ARG A 819 -14.47 25.47 15.91
N ASN A 820 -14.16 26.73 15.63
CA ASN A 820 -14.44 27.85 16.52
C ASN A 820 -15.92 28.26 16.46
N SER A 821 -16.61 28.25 17.60
CA SER A 821 -17.99 28.72 17.77
C SER A 821 -18.15 30.22 17.54
N ASN A 822 -17.05 31.00 17.60
CA ASN A 822 -17.07 32.44 17.38
C ASN A 822 -16.98 32.85 15.90
N CYS A 823 -16.85 31.89 14.96
CA CYS A 823 -17.15 32.13 13.55
C CYS A 823 -18.66 31.98 13.32
N SER A 824 -19.41 32.92 13.89
CA SER A 824 -20.80 33.18 13.55
C SER A 824 -20.86 33.86 12.19
N SER A 825 -20.76 33.11 11.10
CA SER A 825 -21.34 33.59 9.85
C SER A 825 -22.83 33.28 9.90
N VAL A 826 -23.58 34.33 10.22
CA VAL A 826 -25.01 34.54 10.00
C VAL A 826 -25.56 33.58 8.92
N GLU A 827 -26.68 32.94 9.21
CA GLU A 827 -27.55 32.29 8.22
C GLU A 827 -28.10 33.36 7.27
N THR A 828 -27.30 33.82 6.31
CA THR A 828 -27.76 34.57 5.14
C THR A 828 -27.64 33.69 3.91
N ASN A 829 -28.73 33.64 3.14
CA ASN A 829 -28.93 32.84 1.93
C ASN A 829 -28.06 33.28 0.73
N ASP A 830 -26.80 33.67 0.95
CA ASP A 830 -25.90 34.04 -0.15
C ASP A 830 -24.97 32.89 -0.53
N SER A 831 -25.11 32.49 -1.80
CA SER A 831 -24.49 31.35 -2.49
C SER A 831 -22.98 31.49 -2.75
N ASN A 832 -22.26 32.30 -1.96
CA ASN A 832 -20.84 32.58 -2.13
C ASN A 832 -20.03 32.48 -0.81
N GLN A 833 -20.34 31.50 0.04
CA GLN A 833 -19.43 31.08 1.12
C GLN A 833 -18.46 30.01 0.60
N THR A 834 -17.19 30.14 0.95
CA THR A 834 -16.16 29.12 0.73
C THR A 834 -16.63 27.79 1.32
N PRO A 835 -16.74 26.72 0.52
CA PRO A 835 -17.33 25.47 0.97
C PRO A 835 -16.47 24.83 2.07
N ILE A 836 -17.14 24.36 3.12
CA ILE A 836 -16.57 23.50 4.15
C ILE A 836 -15.95 22.29 3.44
N ILE A 837 -14.64 22.10 3.54
CA ILE A 837 -14.00 20.86 3.08
C ILE A 837 -14.27 19.80 4.14
N ASP A 838 -15.41 19.12 4.02
CA ASP A 838 -15.71 17.92 4.78
C ASP A 838 -14.56 16.92 4.60
N SER A 839 -13.96 16.45 5.69
CA SER A 839 -12.90 15.45 5.59
C SER A 839 -13.51 14.07 5.28
N GLU A 840 -13.21 13.54 4.10
CA GLU A 840 -13.58 12.15 3.74
C GLU A 840 -13.07 11.12 4.76
N LEU A 841 -11.92 11.39 5.40
CA LEU A 841 -11.27 10.46 6.33
C LEU A 841 -12.09 10.18 7.59
N LEU A 842 -12.84 11.18 8.10
CA LEU A 842 -13.69 11.03 9.28
C LEU A 842 -15.10 10.51 8.94
N LYS A 843 -15.48 10.46 7.65
CA LYS A 843 -16.74 9.89 7.18
C LYS A 843 -16.70 8.36 7.08
N ASP A 844 -15.50 7.77 7.07
CA ASP A 844 -15.31 6.33 6.91
C ASP A 844 -15.46 5.58 8.26
N GLU A 845 -16.57 4.86 8.41
CA GLU A 845 -16.86 4.02 9.58
C GLU A 845 -15.79 2.93 9.81
N ARG A 846 -15.15 2.43 8.75
CA ARG A 846 -14.16 1.35 8.84
C ARG A 846 -12.89 1.83 9.53
N ARG A 847 -12.49 3.10 9.32
CA ARG A 847 -11.35 3.72 10.00
C ARG A 847 -11.59 3.83 11.51
N LEU A 848 -12.77 4.31 11.91
CA LEU A 848 -13.14 4.40 13.32
C LEU A 848 -13.21 3.00 13.96
N ASN A 849 -13.80 2.02 13.26
CA ASN A 849 -13.83 0.63 13.73
C ASN A 849 -12.42 0.05 13.94
N VAL A 850 -11.48 0.28 13.01
CA VAL A 850 -10.10 -0.15 13.20
C VAL A 850 -9.49 0.48 14.45
N ALA A 851 -9.63 1.80 14.63
CA ALA A 851 -9.10 2.53 15.78
C ALA A 851 -9.64 1.99 17.12
N VAL A 852 -10.95 1.83 17.24
CA VAL A 852 -11.61 1.29 18.45
C VAL A 852 -11.10 -0.12 18.77
N THR A 853 -10.98 -0.97 17.76
CA THR A 853 -10.65 -2.39 17.92
C THR A 853 -9.15 -2.68 18.10
N ARG A 854 -8.32 -1.64 18.22
CA ARG A 854 -6.88 -1.78 18.53
C ARG A 854 -6.61 -1.89 20.04
N ALA A 855 -7.52 -1.41 20.89
CA ALA A 855 -7.34 -1.37 22.34
C ALA A 855 -7.65 -2.73 22.98
N LYS A 856 -6.89 -3.13 23.99
CA LYS A 856 -7.19 -4.29 24.84
C LYS A 856 -7.85 -3.89 26.16
N ARG A 857 -7.26 -2.93 26.85
CA ARG A 857 -7.60 -2.54 28.24
C ARG A 857 -8.23 -1.15 28.31
N LYS A 858 -7.73 -0.19 27.53
CA LYS A 858 -8.23 1.20 27.55
C LYS A 858 -8.21 1.87 26.19
N LEU A 859 -9.29 2.57 25.87
CA LEU A 859 -9.47 3.38 24.67
C LEU A 859 -9.79 4.82 25.08
N ILE A 860 -8.93 5.75 24.68
CA ILE A 860 -9.07 7.17 24.93
C ILE A 860 -9.26 7.86 23.59
N ILE A 861 -10.36 8.57 23.41
CA ILE A 861 -10.67 9.33 22.19
C ILE A 861 -10.67 10.81 22.56
N ILE A 862 -9.97 11.64 21.77
CA ILE A 862 -9.83 13.07 22.02
C ILE A 862 -10.39 13.83 20.82
N GLY A 863 -11.30 14.77 21.06
CA GLY A 863 -11.74 15.69 20.02
C GLY A 863 -12.93 16.55 20.40
N ASN A 864 -13.31 17.42 19.47
CA ASN A 864 -14.42 18.35 19.64
C ASN A 864 -15.76 17.67 19.29
N CYS A 865 -16.57 17.35 20.31
CA CYS A 865 -17.85 16.66 20.13
C CYS A 865 -18.80 17.41 19.19
N HIS A 866 -18.90 18.74 19.31
CA HIS A 866 -19.75 19.56 18.44
C HIS A 866 -19.38 19.43 16.95
N THR A 867 -18.07 19.42 16.65
CA THR A 867 -17.56 19.29 15.29
C THR A 867 -17.75 17.86 14.77
N LEU A 868 -17.48 16.86 15.62
CA LEU A 868 -17.52 15.45 15.24
C LEU A 868 -18.93 14.92 15.01
N ASN A 869 -19.95 15.48 15.66
CA ASN A 869 -21.35 15.08 15.48
C ASN A 869 -21.89 15.25 14.03
N ARG A 870 -21.15 15.99 13.20
CA ARG A 870 -21.44 16.15 11.77
C ARG A 870 -21.11 14.91 10.94
N TYR A 871 -20.18 14.09 11.42
CA TYR A 871 -19.76 12.85 10.76
C TYR A 871 -20.58 11.67 11.30
N LEU A 872 -21.22 10.93 10.39
CA LEU A 872 -22.07 9.78 10.73
C LEU A 872 -21.39 8.76 11.66
N PRO A 873 -20.12 8.35 11.45
CA PRO A 873 -19.46 7.39 12.34
C PRO A 873 -19.39 7.86 13.79
N PHE A 874 -19.11 9.15 14.02
CA PHE A 874 -18.96 9.73 15.35
C PHE A 874 -20.32 10.01 15.99
N ARG A 875 -21.34 10.40 15.22
CA ARG A 875 -22.72 10.47 15.70
C ARG A 875 -23.19 9.11 16.23
N ASN A 876 -22.90 8.04 15.48
CA ASN A 876 -23.19 6.67 15.92
C ASN A 876 -22.40 6.30 17.19
N LEU A 877 -21.14 6.73 17.30
CA LEU A 877 -20.34 6.56 18.51
C LEU A 877 -20.98 7.26 19.72
N PHE A 878 -21.38 8.52 19.60
CA PHE A 878 -22.01 9.26 20.70
C PHE A 878 -23.35 8.66 21.14
N ASN A 879 -24.09 8.03 20.24
CA ASN A 879 -25.32 7.30 20.58
C ASN A 879 -25.05 5.96 21.30
N VAL A 880 -23.81 5.46 21.22
CA VAL A 880 -23.40 4.16 21.77
C VAL A 880 -22.71 4.30 23.12
N LEU A 881 -22.01 5.42 23.32
CA LEU A 881 -21.33 5.76 24.58
C LEU A 881 -22.33 6.20 25.65
N ASP A 882 -22.07 5.81 26.89
CA ASP A 882 -22.84 6.29 28.04
C ASP A 882 -22.41 7.73 28.40
N GLU A 883 -23.29 8.52 29.04
CA GLU A 883 -22.97 9.92 29.42
C GLU A 883 -21.71 10.00 30.29
N GLU A 884 -21.49 9.02 31.16
CA GLU A 884 -20.30 8.95 32.01
C GLU A 884 -18.99 8.70 31.23
N GLN A 885 -19.06 8.17 30.01
CA GLN A 885 -17.88 7.94 29.17
C GLN A 885 -17.47 9.20 28.41
N ILE A 886 -18.31 10.24 28.36
CA ILE A 886 -18.02 11.52 27.73
C ILE A 886 -17.59 12.51 28.82
N VAL A 887 -16.33 12.89 28.81
CA VAL A 887 -15.72 13.77 29.81
C VAL A 887 -15.48 15.15 29.20
N PRO A 888 -16.28 16.17 29.56
CA PRO A 888 -16.08 17.53 29.06
C PRO A 888 -14.86 18.17 29.71
N LEU A 889 -13.98 18.75 28.89
CA LEU A 889 -12.87 19.59 29.34
C LEU A 889 -13.38 21.02 29.54
N ILE A 890 -13.64 21.42 30.79
CA ILE A 890 -14.33 22.69 31.13
C ILE A 890 -13.37 23.75 31.69
N ASP A 891 -12.29 23.36 32.37
CA ASP A 891 -11.49 24.30 33.15
C ASP A 891 -10.11 24.60 32.52
N PHE A 892 -9.76 25.88 32.47
CA PHE A 892 -8.51 26.39 31.88
C PHE A 892 -7.39 26.51 32.92
N ASN A 893 -7.72 26.48 34.22
CA ASN A 893 -6.77 26.78 35.30
C ASN A 893 -5.85 25.60 35.67
N ASP A 894 -6.27 24.35 35.48
CA ASP A 894 -5.42 23.16 35.68
C ASP A 894 -4.38 22.95 34.56
N PHE A 895 -4.33 23.84 33.56
CA PHE A 895 -3.64 23.63 32.27
C PHE A 895 -2.43 24.53 32.00
N ASN A 896 -2.04 25.43 32.92
CA ASN A 896 -0.85 26.26 32.74
C ASN A 896 0.43 25.41 32.56
N ASP A 897 0.47 24.19 33.09
CA ASP A 897 1.57 23.22 32.95
C ASP A 897 1.57 22.42 31.62
N ILE A 898 0.47 22.42 30.86
CA ILE A 898 0.38 21.75 29.54
C ILE A 898 0.72 22.73 28.41
N VAL A 899 0.46 24.02 28.62
CA VAL A 899 0.75 25.08 27.64
C VAL A 899 2.19 25.59 27.77
N SER A 900 2.73 25.69 29.00
CA SER A 900 4.18 25.89 29.26
C SER A 900 5.01 24.65 28.90
#